data_AF-A0A6S7I0U1-F1
#
_entry.id   AF-A0A6S7I0U1-F1
#
_cell.length_a   1.000
_cell.length_b   1.000
_cell.length_c   1.000
_cell.angle_alpha   90.00
_cell.angle_beta   90.00
_cell.angle_gamma   90.00
#
_symmetry.space_group_name_H-M   'P 1'
#
loop_
_entity.id
_entity.type
_entity.pdbx_description
1 polymer ?
#
loop_
_entity_poly.entity_id
_entity_poly.type
_entity_poly.pdbx_seq_one_letter_code
_entity_poly.pdbx_strand_id
1 'polypeptide(L)'
;MLGVLRGTCTKLMDMKARRTLYLSLVKSQLCYATEVWSRVNSVQISRLVEEVQRRTTRWITMTKRGELSYRERLLALVLLLLTYDREVRDLVYFFKSLFSYMDVNIDNHVLFGKYLRVEEEKDLLKYSITVGGEKCNITSIAQEVIYCKAPLGISLPKQDSYKVLVNVSSSTLRFTVGELKYDITGDSTGSSVDMQLIYIIIGVAGAIFLIVVLLMWCLYRRKKRQQEQNERTYELQLNSLESKVAKECREAFAELQTDMTDFTTDLGDGSIHFFDFKNYAMRVLFPGVNSHSVMKEKMAQEDPKWDEALRTFSQLIGNKNFLLIFVRTLESQAQFKMQDRCNVASLLVIALQSKMDYCTDILQDLLAELIRKSMSKSHPKLLLRRTECIAEKLLTNWLTFTLSNFVKDKAGRPLFLLYKAIRFQIEKGPVDVITHEARYSLSEDKLLRQSIEYNKLTVTVEYEDNPPVQVDVLDTDTIEQAKEKIMEVLFKNTPYSCRNPKDELTLKWVESPSKHTILKDEDVTSVREGEWKRLNTLGHYQVPDRTCLRLVKRFAGGLDTSGESLRLCYASGICSGDEDIQSHLERIIGRLCKGYFDLYKRQSKSETLKNAQKDEFFGLRDFYSLVKMVYGFAVQAEQGDQISDIELEQSIRRNFSGLDDLDPVKIFSRQFPRLKDCLKYPSPECHPVNLIQESLGRTQNEGESRYLLVLTENYAALRLLHGQFHNHDPVIIFGSSFPKDQQYTQ
;
A
#
# COMPACT_ATOMS: atom_id res chain seq x y z
N MET A 1 19.06 -6.87 -21.30
CA MET A 1 18.24 -7.91 -21.95
C MET A 1 18.96 -9.24 -22.17
N LEU A 2 20.06 -9.31 -22.92
CA LEU A 2 20.79 -10.59 -23.13
C LEU A 2 21.26 -11.25 -21.82
N GLY A 3 21.72 -10.45 -20.84
CA GLY A 3 22.07 -10.95 -19.50
C GLY A 3 20.88 -11.54 -18.75
N VAL A 4 19.69 -10.95 -18.92
CA VAL A 4 18.43 -11.46 -18.33
C VAL A 4 18.06 -12.80 -18.96
N LEU A 5 18.06 -12.90 -20.30
CA LEU A 5 17.80 -14.19 -20.97
C LEU A 5 18.79 -15.29 -20.55
N ARG A 6 20.07 -14.93 -20.34
CA ARG A 6 21.08 -15.88 -19.86
C ARG A 6 20.85 -16.30 -18.41
N GLY A 7 20.42 -15.39 -17.53
CA GLY A 7 20.18 -15.68 -16.12
C GLY A 7 18.87 -16.43 -15.88
N THR A 8 17.81 -16.09 -16.61
CA THR A 8 16.46 -16.63 -16.38
C THR A 8 16.17 -17.88 -17.20
N CYS A 9 16.73 -18.01 -18.41
CA CYS A 9 16.47 -19.15 -19.32
C CYS A 9 17.64 -20.14 -19.39
N THR A 10 18.27 -20.46 -18.26
CA THR A 10 19.44 -21.36 -18.19
C THR A 10 19.12 -22.80 -18.60
N LYS A 11 17.90 -23.29 -18.28
CA LYS A 11 17.46 -24.68 -18.53
C LYS A 11 16.80 -24.92 -19.91
N LEU A 12 16.55 -23.88 -20.70
CA LEU A 12 15.80 -24.00 -21.97
C LEU A 12 16.69 -24.57 -23.08
N MET A 13 16.72 -25.88 -23.34
CA MET A 13 17.70 -26.47 -24.29
C MET A 13 17.33 -26.33 -25.79
N ASP A 14 16.11 -25.93 -26.12
CA ASP A 14 15.66 -25.82 -27.51
C ASP A 14 16.25 -24.59 -28.24
N MET A 15 16.94 -24.86 -29.34
CA MET A 15 17.57 -23.85 -30.20
C MET A 15 16.52 -22.93 -30.86
N LYS A 16 15.35 -23.48 -31.25
CA LYS A 16 14.29 -22.69 -31.91
C LYS A 16 13.66 -21.70 -30.92
N ALA A 17 13.32 -22.14 -29.71
CA ALA A 17 12.80 -21.28 -28.66
C ALA A 17 13.77 -20.14 -28.31
N ARG A 18 15.08 -20.42 -28.19
CA ARG A 18 16.11 -19.40 -27.93
C ARG A 18 16.26 -18.40 -29.07
N ARG A 19 16.18 -18.86 -30.32
CA ARG A 19 16.19 -18.00 -31.51
C ARG A 19 14.98 -17.05 -31.50
N THR A 20 13.78 -17.56 -31.18
CA THR A 20 12.57 -16.74 -31.07
C THR A 20 12.71 -15.68 -29.98
N LEU A 21 13.20 -16.05 -28.79
CA LEU A 21 13.44 -15.09 -27.70
C LEU A 21 14.44 -14.00 -28.09
N TYR A 22 15.51 -14.35 -28.79
CA TYR A 22 16.45 -13.37 -29.33
C TYR A 22 15.78 -12.40 -30.31
N LEU A 23 15.02 -12.91 -31.27
CA LEU A 23 14.35 -12.08 -32.28
C LEU A 23 13.35 -11.11 -31.64
N SER A 24 12.52 -11.60 -30.71
CA SER A 24 11.44 -10.82 -30.09
C SER A 24 11.92 -9.81 -29.05
N LEU A 25 12.96 -10.12 -28.27
CA LEU A 25 13.36 -9.29 -27.12
C LEU A 25 14.66 -8.52 -27.32
N VAL A 26 15.64 -9.10 -28.04
CA VAL A 26 16.97 -8.52 -28.17
C VAL A 26 17.15 -7.84 -29.52
N LYS A 27 16.86 -8.54 -30.63
CA LYS A 27 17.00 -7.99 -31.99
C LYS A 27 16.03 -6.82 -32.21
N SER A 28 14.76 -6.98 -31.81
CA SER A 28 13.74 -5.92 -31.92
C SER A 28 14.22 -4.59 -31.33
N GLN A 29 14.86 -4.61 -30.17
CA GLN A 29 15.36 -3.44 -29.45
C GLN A 29 16.63 -2.87 -30.07
N LEU A 30 17.55 -3.72 -30.53
CA LEU A 30 18.76 -3.29 -31.24
C LEU A 30 18.45 -2.65 -32.60
N CYS A 31 17.30 -2.98 -33.20
CA CYS A 31 16.87 -2.48 -34.51
C CYS A 31 15.80 -1.37 -34.42
N TYR A 32 15.27 -1.05 -33.23
CA TYR A 32 14.16 -0.10 -33.05
C TYR A 32 14.51 1.36 -33.36
N ALA A 33 15.80 1.74 -33.29
CA ALA A 33 16.24 3.14 -33.36
C ALA A 33 16.91 3.56 -34.69
N THR A 34 16.87 2.73 -35.73
CA THR A 34 17.72 2.91 -36.93
C THR A 34 16.94 2.75 -38.23
N GLU A 35 16.15 3.75 -38.61
CA GLU A 35 15.57 3.79 -39.97
C GLU A 35 16.04 5.00 -40.80
N VAL A 36 16.77 5.97 -40.22
CA VAL A 36 17.45 7.05 -40.98
C VAL A 36 18.71 7.58 -40.26
N TRP A 37 19.74 6.75 -40.03
CA TRP A 37 21.05 7.25 -39.54
C TRP A 37 22.20 6.38 -40.04
N SER A 38 22.50 6.43 -41.35
CA SER A 38 23.67 5.77 -41.94
C SER A 38 24.53 6.73 -42.76
N ARG A 39 25.09 7.73 -42.07
CA ARG A 39 26.47 8.23 -42.27
C ARG A 39 26.79 9.03 -41.01
N VAL A 40 27.90 8.71 -40.35
CA VAL A 40 28.37 9.35 -39.10
C VAL A 40 27.75 8.81 -37.80
N ASN A 41 27.58 7.49 -37.67
CA ASN A 41 27.65 6.86 -36.34
C ASN A 41 28.78 5.83 -36.33
N SER A 42 29.73 6.05 -35.43
CA SER A 42 31.07 5.50 -35.36
C SER A 42 31.19 4.00 -35.67
N VAL A 43 32.30 3.59 -36.28
CA VAL A 43 32.74 2.18 -36.40
C VAL A 43 32.61 1.43 -35.06
N GLN A 44 32.71 2.14 -33.93
CA GLN A 44 32.48 1.61 -32.59
C GLN A 44 31.03 1.14 -32.35
N ILE A 45 30.00 1.88 -32.77
CA ILE A 45 28.59 1.47 -32.59
C ILE A 45 28.30 0.21 -33.39
N SER A 46 28.73 0.14 -34.65
CA SER A 46 28.57 -1.07 -35.47
C SER A 46 29.32 -2.27 -34.86
N ARG A 47 30.53 -2.07 -34.33
CA ARG A 47 31.27 -3.12 -33.60
C ARG A 47 30.56 -3.57 -32.32
N LEU A 48 29.98 -2.65 -31.54
CA LEU A 48 29.28 -2.98 -30.29
C LEU A 48 28.00 -3.78 -30.55
N VAL A 49 27.20 -3.38 -31.54
CA VAL A 49 25.98 -4.09 -31.93
C VAL A 49 26.32 -5.50 -32.45
N GLU A 50 27.35 -5.60 -33.28
CA GLU A 50 27.80 -6.89 -33.81
C GLU A 50 28.36 -7.81 -32.71
N GLU A 51 29.02 -7.25 -31.69
CA GLU A 51 29.52 -8.00 -30.53
C GLU A 51 28.37 -8.60 -29.70
N VAL A 52 27.22 -7.92 -29.61
CA VAL A 52 26.01 -8.45 -28.96
C VAL A 52 25.44 -9.63 -29.77
N GLN A 53 25.37 -9.54 -31.09
CA GLN A 53 24.94 -10.66 -31.95
C GLN A 53 25.93 -11.85 -31.85
N ARG A 54 27.24 -11.59 -31.81
CA ARG A 54 28.28 -12.61 -31.60
C ARG A 54 28.16 -13.33 -30.25
N ARG A 55 27.74 -12.63 -29.19
CA ARG A 55 27.50 -13.25 -27.87
C ARG A 55 26.18 -14.01 -27.83
N THR A 56 25.14 -13.49 -28.48
CA THR A 56 23.82 -14.11 -28.47
C THR A 56 23.78 -15.37 -29.32
N THR A 57 24.38 -15.35 -30.51
CA THR A 57 24.43 -16.52 -31.40
C THR A 57 25.09 -17.74 -30.74
N ARG A 58 26.17 -17.59 -29.97
CA ARG A 58 26.72 -18.73 -29.20
C ARG A 58 25.88 -19.14 -28.00
N TRP A 59 25.09 -18.24 -27.42
CA TRP A 59 24.12 -18.65 -26.40
C TRP A 59 22.98 -19.46 -27.02
N ILE A 60 22.49 -19.08 -28.21
CA ILE A 60 21.44 -19.83 -28.91
C ILE A 60 21.97 -21.22 -29.33
N THR A 61 23.17 -21.30 -29.90
CA THR A 61 23.76 -22.56 -30.37
C THR A 61 24.44 -23.39 -29.28
N MET A 62 24.53 -22.89 -28.04
CA MET A 62 25.24 -23.54 -26.93
C MET A 62 26.69 -23.95 -27.22
N THR A 63 27.39 -23.24 -28.10
CA THR A 63 28.76 -23.60 -28.48
C THR A 63 29.81 -22.91 -27.61
N LYS A 64 30.88 -23.65 -27.28
CA LYS A 64 32.05 -23.11 -26.59
C LYS A 64 32.85 -22.19 -27.51
N ARG A 65 33.72 -21.38 -26.92
CA ARG A 65 34.53 -20.39 -27.65
C ARG A 65 35.53 -21.12 -28.55
N GLY A 66 35.27 -21.14 -29.86
CA GLY A 66 36.16 -21.72 -30.88
C GLY A 66 35.56 -22.90 -31.66
N GLU A 67 34.43 -23.48 -31.24
CA GLU A 67 33.82 -24.66 -31.89
C GLU A 67 33.14 -24.36 -33.23
N LEU A 68 32.47 -23.21 -33.34
CA LEU A 68 31.85 -22.75 -34.59
C LEU A 68 32.27 -21.31 -34.88
N SER A 69 32.62 -21.04 -36.13
CA SER A 69 32.90 -19.70 -36.60
C SER A 69 31.64 -18.83 -36.50
N TYR A 70 31.82 -17.51 -36.41
CA TYR A 70 30.67 -16.61 -36.34
C TYR A 70 29.77 -16.71 -37.58
N ARG A 71 30.38 -16.92 -38.75
CA ARG A 71 29.69 -17.11 -40.02
C ARG A 71 28.86 -18.40 -40.04
N GLU A 72 29.42 -19.52 -39.57
CA GLU A 72 28.69 -20.79 -39.46
C GLU A 72 27.48 -20.68 -38.54
N ARG A 73 27.61 -19.99 -37.40
CA ARG A 73 26.47 -19.78 -36.49
C ARG A 73 25.35 -18.95 -37.12
N LEU A 74 25.68 -17.97 -37.94
CA LEU A 74 24.68 -17.15 -38.64
C LEU A 74 23.94 -17.97 -39.70
N LEU A 75 24.65 -18.83 -40.44
CA LEU A 75 24.06 -19.74 -41.42
C LEU A 75 23.14 -20.77 -40.74
N ALA A 76 23.58 -21.39 -39.64
CA ALA A 76 22.79 -22.36 -38.89
C ALA A 76 21.50 -21.77 -38.30
N LEU A 77 21.54 -20.49 -37.91
CA LEU A 77 20.38 -19.78 -37.34
C LEU A 77 19.55 -19.03 -38.38
N VAL A 78 19.95 -19.03 -39.66
CA VAL A 78 19.33 -18.26 -40.74
C VAL A 78 19.17 -16.78 -40.31
N LEU A 79 20.29 -16.15 -39.95
CA LEU A 79 20.36 -14.76 -39.52
C LEU A 79 21.36 -13.97 -40.38
N LEU A 80 20.96 -12.78 -40.83
CA LEU A 80 21.89 -11.79 -41.39
C LEU A 80 22.69 -11.11 -40.26
N LEU A 81 23.88 -10.60 -40.61
CA LEU A 81 24.59 -9.65 -39.75
C LEU A 81 23.71 -8.41 -39.51
N LEU A 82 23.72 -7.88 -38.29
CA LEU A 82 22.89 -6.73 -37.93
C LEU A 82 23.23 -5.48 -38.74
N THR A 83 24.50 -5.29 -39.12
CA THR A 83 24.91 -4.19 -40.00
C THR A 83 24.23 -4.25 -41.36
N TYR A 84 24.20 -5.44 -41.99
CA TYR A 84 23.51 -5.64 -43.27
C TYR A 84 21.98 -5.56 -43.13
N ASP A 85 21.40 -6.09 -42.04
CA ASP A 85 19.96 -5.98 -41.76
C ASP A 85 19.52 -4.50 -41.65
N ARG A 86 20.38 -3.63 -41.12
CA ARG A 86 20.17 -2.18 -41.05
C ARG A 86 20.28 -1.51 -42.41
N GLU A 87 21.33 -1.81 -43.19
CA GLU A 87 21.47 -1.28 -44.55
C GLU A 87 20.26 -1.61 -45.43
N VAL A 88 19.75 -2.84 -45.34
CA VAL A 88 18.53 -3.25 -46.06
C VAL A 88 17.30 -2.47 -45.58
N ARG A 89 17.15 -2.24 -44.27
CA ARG A 89 16.04 -1.46 -43.72
C ARG A 89 16.10 0.01 -44.17
N ASP A 90 17.28 0.62 -44.16
CA ASP A 90 17.49 1.99 -44.63
C ASP A 90 17.15 2.11 -46.14
N LEU A 91 17.57 1.13 -46.95
CA LEU A 91 17.21 1.07 -48.37
C LEU A 91 15.70 0.87 -48.60
N VAL A 92 15.06 0.02 -47.80
CA VAL A 92 13.60 -0.19 -47.86
C VAL A 92 12.84 1.05 -47.41
N TYR A 93 13.31 1.74 -46.37
CA TYR A 93 12.75 3.00 -45.91
C TYR A 93 12.85 4.07 -47.00
N PHE A 94 14.03 4.21 -47.61
CA PHE A 94 14.27 5.13 -48.72
C PHE A 94 13.38 4.81 -49.94
N PHE A 95 13.29 3.54 -50.32
CA PHE A 95 12.39 3.08 -51.39
C PHE A 95 10.93 3.42 -51.08
N LYS A 96 10.45 3.10 -49.88
CA LYS A 96 9.07 3.42 -49.47
C LYS A 96 8.79 4.92 -49.49
N SER A 97 9.77 5.73 -49.09
CA SER A 97 9.67 7.19 -49.09
C SER A 97 9.67 7.76 -50.51
N LEU A 98 10.43 7.17 -51.44
CA LEU A 98 10.53 7.61 -52.84
C LEU A 98 9.29 7.29 -53.68
N PHE A 99 8.59 6.19 -53.33
CA PHE A 99 7.36 5.76 -54.00
C PHE A 99 6.08 6.12 -53.22
N SER A 100 6.17 7.07 -52.27
CA SER A 100 5.03 7.58 -51.48
C SER A 100 4.25 6.53 -50.68
N TYR A 101 4.89 5.44 -50.28
CA TYR A 101 4.32 4.46 -49.34
C TYR A 101 4.45 4.89 -47.87
N MET A 102 5.13 6.01 -47.61
CA MET A 102 5.30 6.65 -46.30
C MET A 102 5.07 8.16 -46.47
N ASP A 103 4.44 8.80 -45.48
CA ASP A 103 4.14 10.23 -45.50
C ASP A 103 5.36 11.06 -45.07
N VAL A 104 6.45 10.95 -45.85
CA VAL A 104 7.71 11.67 -45.62
C VAL A 104 8.24 12.19 -46.95
N ASN A 105 8.28 13.51 -47.10
CA ASN A 105 8.82 14.17 -48.29
C ASN A 105 10.36 14.20 -48.24
N ILE A 106 11.00 13.31 -49.01
CA ILE A 106 12.46 13.18 -49.08
C ILE A 106 13.12 14.05 -50.18
N ASP A 107 12.34 14.70 -51.05
CA ASP A 107 12.87 15.45 -52.20
C ASP A 107 13.71 16.65 -51.78
N ASN A 108 13.45 17.21 -50.60
CA ASN A 108 14.24 18.32 -50.01
C ASN A 108 15.53 17.86 -49.31
N HIS A 109 15.72 16.54 -49.14
CA HIS A 109 16.79 15.97 -48.33
C HIS A 109 17.74 15.06 -49.12
N VAL A 110 17.44 14.81 -50.41
CA VAL A 110 18.16 13.86 -51.24
C VAL A 110 18.57 14.53 -52.55
N LEU A 111 19.88 14.65 -52.78
CA LEU A 111 20.44 15.10 -54.05
C LEU A 111 20.61 13.88 -54.98
N PHE A 112 19.73 13.76 -55.99
CA PHE A 112 19.91 12.78 -57.06
C PHE A 112 21.00 13.26 -58.02
N GLY A 113 22.26 12.91 -57.72
CA GLY A 113 23.40 13.22 -58.56
C GLY A 113 23.31 12.52 -59.92
N LYS A 114 22.81 13.22 -60.94
CA LYS A 114 22.90 12.84 -62.35
C LYS A 114 24.22 13.32 -62.99
N TYR A 115 25.34 13.30 -62.26
CA TYR A 115 26.66 13.69 -62.75
C TYR A 115 27.77 13.00 -61.96
N LEU A 116 28.26 11.88 -62.49
CA LEU A 116 29.68 11.49 -62.43
C LEU A 116 29.98 10.85 -63.78
N ARG A 117 29.80 11.65 -64.84
CA ARG A 117 30.33 11.33 -66.16
C ARG A 117 31.84 11.46 -66.07
N VAL A 118 32.51 10.34 -66.29
CA VAL A 118 33.90 10.29 -66.70
C VAL A 118 33.95 10.90 -68.11
N GLU A 119 34.29 12.18 -68.20
CA GLU A 119 34.46 12.91 -69.44
C GLU A 119 35.51 14.00 -69.14
N GLU A 120 36.78 13.77 -69.48
CA GLU A 120 37.31 14.17 -70.80
C GLU A 120 38.84 14.10 -70.83
N GLU A 121 39.31 13.19 -71.68
CA GLU A 121 40.67 12.91 -72.12
C GLU A 121 41.26 14.04 -73.00
N LYS A 122 40.84 15.30 -72.80
CA LYS A 122 41.15 16.42 -73.71
C LYS A 122 41.97 17.58 -73.11
N ASP A 123 42.29 17.55 -71.82
CA ASP A 123 43.19 18.55 -71.19
C ASP A 123 44.66 18.11 -71.07
N LEU A 124 44.99 16.87 -71.45
CA LEU A 124 46.34 16.28 -71.36
C LEU A 124 47.35 16.83 -72.39
N LEU A 125 46.91 17.65 -73.36
CA LEU A 125 47.76 18.16 -74.45
C LEU A 125 48.35 19.58 -74.20
N LYS A 126 48.10 20.20 -73.04
CA LYS A 126 48.51 21.60 -72.78
C LYS A 126 49.82 21.79 -71.97
N TYR A 127 50.40 20.72 -71.42
CA TYR A 127 51.59 20.82 -70.57
C TYR A 127 52.67 19.82 -71.00
N SER A 128 53.89 20.30 -71.23
CA SER A 128 55.07 19.44 -71.41
C SER A 128 56.07 19.69 -70.27
N ILE A 129 56.45 18.60 -69.59
CA ILE A 129 57.46 18.60 -68.53
C ILE A 129 58.70 17.89 -69.06
N THR A 130 59.84 18.56 -69.03
CA THR A 130 61.14 17.93 -69.31
C THR A 130 61.97 17.82 -68.04
N VAL A 131 62.62 16.68 -67.85
CA VAL A 131 63.46 16.36 -66.70
C VAL A 131 64.85 16.05 -67.26
N GLY A 132 65.79 16.99 -67.13
CA GLY A 132 67.18 16.81 -67.62
C GLY A 132 67.32 16.78 -69.15
N GLY A 133 66.33 17.33 -69.88
CA GLY A 133 66.33 17.40 -71.35
C GLY A 133 65.39 16.40 -72.04
N GLU A 134 64.92 15.35 -71.35
CA GLU A 134 63.94 14.38 -71.90
C GLU A 134 62.52 14.61 -71.36
N LYS A 135 61.50 14.28 -72.17
CA LYS A 135 60.09 14.48 -71.80
C LYS A 135 59.62 13.43 -70.78
N CYS A 136 59.04 13.88 -69.66
CA CYS A 136 58.40 13.02 -68.66
C CYS A 136 56.93 12.79 -69.03
N ASN A 137 56.47 11.54 -69.08
CA ASN A 137 55.05 11.24 -69.33
C ASN A 137 54.22 11.53 -68.06
N ILE A 138 53.24 12.43 -68.20
CA ILE A 138 52.33 12.84 -67.12
C ILE A 138 51.28 11.74 -66.92
N THR A 139 51.12 11.27 -65.68
CA THR A 139 50.18 10.21 -65.31
C THR A 139 48.85 10.74 -64.78
N SER A 140 48.82 11.91 -64.11
CA SER A 140 47.58 12.60 -63.71
C SER A 140 47.87 14.05 -63.29
N ILE A 141 46.89 14.95 -63.49
CA ILE A 141 46.94 16.36 -63.05
C ILE A 141 45.86 16.56 -61.98
N ALA A 142 46.25 17.02 -60.79
CA ALA A 142 45.35 17.47 -59.73
C ALA A 142 45.44 19.01 -59.59
N GLN A 143 44.49 19.64 -58.89
CA GLN A 143 44.40 21.11 -58.77
C GLN A 143 45.68 21.80 -58.25
N GLU A 144 46.53 21.11 -57.49
CA GLU A 144 47.76 21.66 -56.89
C GLU A 144 49.03 20.81 -57.13
N VAL A 145 48.93 19.63 -57.75
CA VAL A 145 50.06 18.68 -57.93
C VAL A 145 49.98 17.97 -59.29
N ILE A 146 51.12 17.84 -59.98
CA ILE A 146 51.24 17.05 -61.21
C ILE A 146 52.07 15.80 -60.95
N TYR A 147 51.56 14.63 -61.36
CA TYR A 147 52.26 13.35 -61.25
C TYR A 147 52.87 12.97 -62.62
N CYS A 148 54.18 12.71 -62.68
CA CYS A 148 54.84 12.21 -63.88
C CYS A 148 55.82 11.06 -63.55
N LYS A 149 56.02 10.14 -64.50
CA LYS A 149 56.94 9.00 -64.35
C LYS A 149 58.26 9.28 -65.10
N ALA A 150 59.38 9.30 -64.38
CA ALA A 150 60.69 9.61 -64.96
C ALA A 150 61.10 8.61 -66.06
N PRO A 151 61.77 9.06 -67.14
CA PRO A 151 62.19 8.18 -68.24
C PRO A 151 63.26 7.18 -67.79
N LEU A 152 63.09 5.91 -68.20
CA LEU A 152 63.90 4.74 -67.77
C LEU A 152 65.24 4.58 -68.54
N GLY A 153 65.68 5.60 -69.28
CA GLY A 153 66.72 5.48 -70.31
C GLY A 153 68.03 6.23 -70.06
N ILE A 154 68.48 6.43 -68.81
CA ILE A 154 69.76 7.09 -68.52
C ILE A 154 70.70 6.14 -67.75
N SER A 155 71.72 5.62 -68.44
CA SER A 155 72.87 4.96 -67.83
C SER A 155 73.83 6.01 -67.24
N LEU A 156 73.93 6.11 -65.92
CA LEU A 156 74.76 7.10 -65.21
C LEU A 156 76.02 6.44 -64.59
N PRO A 157 77.25 6.86 -64.94
CA PRO A 157 78.48 6.44 -64.28
C PRO A 157 78.67 7.17 -62.93
N LYS A 158 78.92 6.40 -61.85
CA LYS A 158 79.07 6.85 -60.45
C LYS A 158 79.86 8.16 -60.27
N GLN A 159 79.14 9.26 -60.06
CA GLN A 159 79.63 10.48 -59.42
C GLN A 159 78.47 11.20 -58.74
N ASP A 160 78.73 11.77 -57.57
CA ASP A 160 77.73 12.39 -56.70
C ASP A 160 77.07 13.63 -57.34
N SER A 161 75.74 13.64 -57.30
CA SER A 161 74.82 14.75 -57.64
C SER A 161 74.71 15.15 -59.12
N TYR A 162 73.61 14.78 -59.76
CA TYR A 162 73.24 15.30 -61.08
C TYR A 162 72.20 16.41 -60.96
N LYS A 163 72.46 17.53 -61.64
CA LYS A 163 71.56 18.68 -61.73
C LYS A 163 70.55 18.46 -62.85
N VAL A 164 69.31 18.19 -62.48
CA VAL A 164 68.23 17.93 -63.44
C VAL A 164 67.25 19.11 -63.38
N LEU A 165 67.26 19.98 -64.40
CA LEU A 165 66.33 21.10 -64.52
C LEU A 165 64.94 20.59 -64.92
N VAL A 166 63.90 21.00 -64.19
CA VAL A 166 62.50 20.75 -64.54
C VAL A 166 61.88 22.01 -65.13
N ASN A 167 61.57 21.99 -66.43
CA ASN A 167 60.88 23.07 -67.13
C ASN A 167 59.46 22.65 -67.48
N VAL A 168 58.50 23.49 -67.11
CA VAL A 168 57.09 23.38 -67.56
C VAL A 168 56.86 24.42 -68.64
N SER A 169 56.43 23.99 -69.82
CA SER A 169 56.00 24.91 -70.88
C SER A 169 54.55 24.68 -71.27
N SER A 170 53.74 25.73 -71.16
CA SER A 170 52.42 25.88 -71.79
C SER A 170 52.51 27.05 -72.77
N SER A 171 51.62 27.15 -73.76
CA SER A 171 51.76 27.95 -74.98
C SER A 171 52.10 29.45 -74.83
N THR A 172 52.16 29.99 -73.61
CA THR A 172 52.61 31.36 -73.30
C THR A 172 53.47 31.51 -72.03
N LEU A 173 53.84 30.44 -71.30
CA LEU A 173 54.62 30.53 -70.05
C LEU A 173 55.66 29.40 -69.91
N ARG A 174 56.90 29.76 -69.55
CA ARG A 174 57.99 28.84 -69.17
C ARG A 174 58.41 29.12 -67.73
N PHE A 175 58.34 28.11 -66.86
CA PHE A 175 58.73 28.24 -65.46
C PHE A 175 59.67 27.10 -65.04
N THR A 176 60.77 27.47 -64.37
CA THR A 176 61.76 26.55 -63.77
C THR A 176 61.32 26.24 -62.34
N VAL A 177 60.94 25.00 -62.05
CA VAL A 177 60.28 24.66 -60.77
C VAL A 177 61.28 24.37 -59.63
N GLY A 178 62.52 23.96 -59.94
CA GLY A 178 63.59 23.78 -58.94
C GLY A 178 64.55 22.62 -59.24
N GLU A 179 65.53 22.40 -58.35
CA GLU A 179 66.57 21.37 -58.45
C GLU A 179 66.15 20.05 -57.78
N LEU A 180 66.35 18.92 -58.45
CA LEU A 180 66.07 17.57 -57.95
C LEU A 180 67.36 16.90 -57.46
N LYS A 181 67.43 16.53 -56.18
CA LYS A 181 68.51 15.68 -55.60
C LYS A 181 67.97 14.28 -55.36
N TYR A 182 68.73 13.27 -55.80
CA TYR A 182 68.48 11.87 -55.46
C TYR A 182 69.34 11.50 -54.24
N ASP A 183 68.71 11.09 -53.13
CA ASP A 183 69.43 10.49 -52.01
C ASP A 183 69.80 9.05 -52.38
N ILE A 184 71.09 8.83 -52.68
CA ILE A 184 71.64 7.47 -52.79
C ILE A 184 72.02 7.04 -51.38
N THR A 185 71.38 5.98 -50.90
CA THR A 185 71.70 5.33 -49.64
C THR A 185 73.14 4.82 -49.64
N GLY A 186 73.94 5.36 -48.72
CA GLY A 186 75.22 4.77 -48.30
C GLY A 186 76.42 5.69 -48.52
N ASP A 187 76.71 6.55 -47.53
CA ASP A 187 77.95 6.39 -46.78
C ASP A 187 77.93 7.21 -45.49
N SER A 188 78.35 6.54 -44.43
CA SER A 188 78.44 7.01 -43.06
C SER A 188 79.62 7.96 -42.88
N THR A 189 79.34 9.22 -42.52
CA THR A 189 80.17 10.02 -41.60
C THR A 189 79.43 11.29 -41.22
N GLY A 190 78.94 11.37 -39.99
CA GLY A 190 78.30 12.58 -39.45
C GLY A 190 77.67 12.37 -38.07
N SER A 191 78.41 12.79 -37.04
CA SER A 191 77.96 13.13 -35.68
C SER A 191 77.22 12.05 -34.86
N SER A 192 77.98 11.42 -33.97
CA SER A 192 77.57 10.57 -32.86
C SER A 192 76.59 11.28 -31.92
N VAL A 193 75.30 11.01 -32.11
CA VAL A 193 74.37 10.84 -30.97
C VAL A 193 73.98 9.38 -30.98
N ASP A 194 74.20 8.75 -29.84
CA ASP A 194 74.39 7.31 -29.67
C ASP A 194 73.10 6.51 -29.95
N MET A 195 72.96 5.98 -31.17
CA MET A 195 71.85 5.09 -31.56
C MET A 195 71.70 3.90 -30.59
N GLN A 196 72.77 3.46 -29.93
CA GLN A 196 72.70 2.40 -28.91
C GLN A 196 71.92 2.84 -27.66
N LEU A 197 72.02 4.10 -27.25
CA LEU A 197 71.34 4.63 -26.07
C LEU A 197 69.81 4.68 -26.27
N ILE A 198 69.35 5.00 -27.48
CA ILE A 198 67.90 5.02 -27.83
C ILE A 198 67.31 3.61 -27.78
N TYR A 199 68.02 2.59 -28.31
CA TYR A 199 67.55 1.19 -28.23
C TYR A 199 67.52 0.67 -26.79
N ILE A 200 68.48 1.04 -25.94
CA ILE A 200 68.47 0.67 -24.51
C ILE A 200 67.30 1.34 -23.78
N ILE A 201 67.03 2.63 -24.03
CA ILE A 201 65.91 3.35 -23.42
C ILE A 201 64.55 2.76 -23.85
N ILE A 202 64.37 2.43 -25.13
CA ILE A 202 63.15 1.79 -25.64
C ILE A 202 63.00 0.37 -25.06
N GLY A 203 64.11 -0.38 -24.96
CA GLY A 203 64.13 -1.71 -24.34
C GLY A 203 63.74 -1.69 -22.86
N VAL A 204 64.30 -0.74 -22.09
CA VAL A 204 63.97 -0.55 -20.67
C VAL A 204 62.54 -0.08 -20.49
N ALA A 205 62.07 0.89 -21.30
CA ALA A 205 60.68 1.35 -21.27
C ALA A 205 59.69 0.22 -21.63
N GLY A 206 60.02 -0.60 -22.63
CA GLY A 206 59.24 -1.77 -23.02
C GLY A 206 59.20 -2.85 -21.92
N ALA A 207 60.33 -3.10 -21.25
CA ALA A 207 60.41 -4.03 -20.12
C ALA A 207 59.58 -3.55 -18.92
N ILE A 208 59.67 -2.25 -18.58
CA ILE A 208 58.85 -1.65 -17.51
C ILE A 208 57.37 -1.74 -17.85
N PHE A 209 56.97 -1.43 -19.10
CA PHE A 209 55.59 -1.56 -19.55
C PHE A 209 55.07 -3.01 -19.43
N LEU A 210 55.89 -4.00 -19.81
CA LEU A 210 55.57 -5.42 -19.65
C LEU A 210 55.37 -5.81 -18.19
N ILE A 211 56.24 -5.35 -17.29
CA ILE A 211 56.12 -5.59 -15.85
C ILE A 211 54.84 -4.96 -15.29
N VAL A 212 54.49 -3.73 -15.69
CA VAL A 212 53.25 -3.07 -15.28
C VAL A 212 52.02 -3.83 -15.78
N VAL A 213 52.02 -4.30 -17.03
CA VAL A 213 50.93 -5.11 -17.58
C VAL A 213 50.79 -6.44 -16.83
N LEU A 214 51.91 -7.10 -16.51
CA LEU A 214 51.91 -8.35 -15.73
C LEU A 214 51.43 -8.13 -14.29
N LEU A 215 51.83 -7.02 -13.64
CA LEU A 215 51.33 -6.63 -12.32
C LEU A 215 49.83 -6.35 -12.37
N MET A 216 49.35 -5.57 -13.33
CA MET A 216 47.92 -5.28 -13.52
C MET A 216 47.12 -6.56 -13.79
N TRP A 217 47.66 -7.49 -14.59
CA TRP A 217 47.05 -8.79 -14.83
C TRP A 217 47.03 -9.68 -13.58
N CYS A 218 48.09 -9.66 -12.78
CA CYS A 218 48.17 -10.38 -11.52
C CYS A 218 47.16 -9.82 -10.49
N LEU A 219 47.07 -8.49 -10.36
CA LEU A 219 46.09 -7.80 -9.53
C LEU A 219 44.66 -8.10 -9.99
N TYR A 220 44.40 -8.08 -11.29
CA TYR A 220 43.11 -8.45 -11.86
C TYR A 220 42.75 -9.90 -11.55
N ARG A 221 43.70 -10.83 -11.70
CA ARG A 221 43.48 -12.25 -11.36
C ARG A 221 43.25 -12.46 -9.87
N ARG A 222 43.97 -11.75 -8.99
CA ARG A 222 43.76 -11.80 -7.54
C ARG A 222 42.38 -11.25 -7.17
N LYS A 223 42.02 -10.07 -7.66
CA LYS A 223 40.70 -9.46 -7.43
C LYS A 223 39.56 -10.33 -7.97
N LYS A 224 39.74 -10.93 -9.15
CA LYS A 224 38.78 -11.86 -9.74
C LYS A 224 38.62 -13.13 -8.89
N ARG A 225 39.72 -13.73 -8.43
CA ARG A 225 39.67 -14.89 -7.51
C ARG A 225 39.00 -14.54 -6.19
N GLN A 226 39.28 -13.35 -5.64
CA GLN A 226 38.66 -12.86 -4.41
C GLN A 226 37.16 -12.65 -4.60
N GLN A 227 36.74 -12.06 -5.73
CA GLN A 227 35.33 -11.91 -6.06
C GLN A 227 34.62 -13.27 -6.21
N GLU A 228 35.23 -14.22 -6.93
CA GLU A 228 34.70 -15.59 -7.08
C GLU A 228 34.62 -16.33 -5.72
N GLN A 229 35.58 -16.12 -4.81
CA GLN A 229 35.53 -16.67 -3.45
C GLN A 229 34.44 -16.02 -2.60
N ASN A 230 34.26 -14.70 -2.70
CA ASN A 230 33.20 -13.98 -2.01
C ASN A 230 31.83 -14.44 -2.52
N GLU A 231 31.63 -14.54 -3.82
CA GLU A 231 30.40 -15.06 -4.44
C GLU A 231 30.09 -16.48 -3.95
N ARG A 232 31.07 -17.40 -3.93
CA ARG A 232 30.90 -18.75 -3.36
C ARG A 232 30.56 -18.73 -1.87
N THR A 233 31.17 -17.83 -1.11
CA THR A 233 30.88 -17.69 0.33
C THR A 233 29.46 -17.20 0.55
N TYR A 234 28.98 -16.24 -0.25
CA TYR A 234 27.60 -15.77 -0.22
C TYR A 234 26.62 -16.87 -0.64
N GLU A 235 26.91 -17.65 -1.67
CA GLU A 235 26.09 -18.80 -2.08
C GLU A 235 26.03 -19.85 -0.96
N LEU A 236 27.15 -20.16 -0.30
CA LEU A 236 27.16 -21.11 0.83
C LEU A 236 26.40 -20.58 2.05
N GLN A 237 26.51 -19.28 2.36
CA GLN A 237 25.73 -18.64 3.41
C GLN A 237 24.24 -18.67 3.08
N LEU A 238 23.85 -18.37 1.84
CA LEU A 238 22.47 -18.43 1.39
C LEU A 238 21.92 -19.85 1.44
N ASN A 239 22.66 -20.84 0.94
CA ASN A 239 22.26 -22.25 1.01
C ASN A 239 22.19 -22.75 2.46
N SER A 240 23.08 -22.29 3.33
CA SER A 240 23.05 -22.63 4.76
C SER A 240 21.82 -22.03 5.43
N LEU A 241 21.52 -20.74 5.18
CA LEU A 241 20.31 -20.08 5.67
C LEU A 241 19.05 -20.73 5.11
N GLU A 242 19.00 -21.03 3.81
CA GLU A 242 17.91 -21.74 3.16
C GLU A 242 17.70 -23.13 3.80
N SER A 243 18.77 -23.89 4.04
CA SER A 243 18.66 -25.20 4.68
C SER A 243 18.17 -25.12 6.13
N LYS A 244 18.59 -24.08 6.87
CA LYS A 244 18.13 -23.82 8.25
C LYS A 244 16.66 -23.44 8.26
N VAL A 245 16.26 -22.47 7.45
CA VAL A 245 14.86 -22.05 7.30
C VAL A 245 13.99 -23.19 6.79
N ALA A 246 14.45 -23.98 5.81
CA ALA A 246 13.70 -25.13 5.30
C ALA A 246 13.57 -26.25 6.35
N LYS A 247 14.52 -26.37 7.28
CA LYS A 247 14.42 -27.29 8.41
C LYS A 247 13.43 -26.75 9.45
N GLU A 248 13.59 -25.49 9.86
CA GLU A 248 12.67 -24.81 10.79
C GLU A 248 11.24 -24.83 10.27
N CYS A 249 11.01 -24.54 8.99
CA CYS A 249 9.69 -24.60 8.36
C CYS A 249 9.13 -26.03 8.34
N ARG A 250 9.97 -27.06 8.15
CA ARG A 250 9.51 -28.47 8.18
C ARG A 250 9.15 -28.90 9.59
N GLU A 251 9.94 -28.50 10.57
CA GLU A 251 9.67 -28.76 12.00
C GLU A 251 8.40 -28.01 12.43
N ALA A 252 8.30 -26.71 12.12
CA ALA A 252 7.12 -25.90 12.42
C ALA A 252 5.87 -26.42 11.70
N PHE A 253 5.99 -26.90 10.45
CA PHE A 253 4.89 -27.51 9.73
C PHE A 253 4.46 -28.84 10.34
N ALA A 254 5.41 -29.69 10.75
CA ALA A 254 5.09 -30.95 11.41
C ALA A 254 4.38 -30.71 12.76
N GLU A 255 4.85 -29.73 13.53
CA GLU A 255 4.24 -29.31 14.79
C GLU A 255 2.84 -28.70 14.58
N LEU A 256 2.69 -27.81 13.59
CA LEU A 256 1.39 -27.24 13.22
C LEU A 256 0.43 -28.32 12.73
N GLN A 257 0.93 -29.32 12.00
CA GLN A 257 0.12 -30.44 11.54
C GLN A 257 -0.38 -31.26 12.72
N THR A 258 0.45 -31.55 13.72
CA THR A 258 0.02 -32.24 14.95
C THR A 258 -0.99 -31.42 15.74
N ASP A 259 -0.75 -30.12 15.92
CA ASP A 259 -1.68 -29.23 16.64
C ASP A 259 -3.02 -29.11 15.90
N MET A 260 -2.99 -29.01 14.57
CA MET A 260 -4.20 -28.95 13.75
C MET A 260 -4.94 -30.28 13.72
N THR A 261 -4.24 -31.43 13.74
CA THR A 261 -4.92 -32.72 13.86
C THR A 261 -5.64 -32.84 15.20
N ASP A 262 -4.98 -32.48 16.30
CA ASP A 262 -5.56 -32.50 17.65
C ASP A 262 -6.74 -31.54 17.75
N PHE A 263 -6.61 -30.34 17.18
CA PHE A 263 -7.71 -29.39 17.10
C PHE A 263 -8.89 -29.92 16.27
N THR A 264 -8.64 -30.58 15.14
CA THR A 264 -9.72 -31.11 14.28
C THR A 264 -10.41 -32.33 14.88
N THR A 265 -9.68 -33.18 15.63
CA THR A 265 -10.28 -34.28 16.38
C THR A 265 -11.18 -33.75 17.50
N ASP A 266 -10.76 -32.69 18.17
CA ASP A 266 -11.51 -32.04 19.26
C ASP A 266 -12.72 -31.23 18.78
N LEU A 267 -12.62 -30.64 17.59
CA LEU A 267 -13.75 -29.94 16.98
C LEU A 267 -14.90 -30.93 16.73
N GLY A 268 -14.63 -32.15 16.30
CA GLY A 268 -15.67 -33.03 15.75
C GLY A 268 -16.28 -32.47 14.45
N ASP A 269 -17.02 -33.29 13.70
CA ASP A 269 -17.47 -32.94 12.34
C ASP A 269 -18.58 -31.86 12.26
N GLY A 270 -19.09 -31.36 13.40
CA GLY A 270 -20.28 -30.47 13.46
C GLY A 270 -20.10 -29.11 14.15
N SER A 271 -18.89 -28.72 14.52
CA SER A 271 -18.58 -27.58 15.41
C SER A 271 -18.19 -26.29 14.71
N ILE A 272 -18.00 -26.30 13.39
CA ILE A 272 -17.77 -25.06 12.64
C ILE A 272 -19.09 -24.31 12.52
N HIS A 273 -19.22 -23.26 13.33
CA HIS A 273 -20.40 -22.40 13.34
C HIS A 273 -20.38 -21.43 12.16
N PHE A 274 -20.94 -21.86 11.04
CA PHE A 274 -21.18 -20.98 9.90
C PHE A 274 -22.22 -19.92 10.25
N PHE A 275 -22.00 -18.69 9.77
CA PHE A 275 -23.06 -17.70 9.78
C PHE A 275 -24.27 -18.21 9.00
N ASP A 276 -25.47 -17.88 9.47
CA ASP A 276 -26.66 -18.04 8.65
C ASP A 276 -26.52 -17.18 7.37
N PHE A 277 -27.29 -17.54 6.33
CA PHE A 277 -27.19 -16.87 5.05
C PHE A 277 -27.44 -15.36 5.18
N LYS A 278 -28.36 -14.96 6.07
CA LYS A 278 -28.70 -13.56 6.35
C LYS A 278 -27.49 -12.77 6.89
N ASN A 279 -26.81 -13.25 7.93
CA ASN A 279 -25.62 -12.56 8.45
C ASN A 279 -24.42 -12.64 7.49
N TYR A 280 -24.25 -13.77 6.79
CA TYR A 280 -23.22 -13.91 5.76
C TYR A 280 -23.39 -12.86 4.65
N ALA A 281 -24.58 -12.80 4.05
CA ALA A 281 -24.87 -11.87 2.95
C ALA A 281 -24.66 -10.42 3.41
N MET A 282 -25.15 -10.04 4.60
CA MET A 282 -24.98 -8.69 5.10
C MET A 282 -23.53 -8.26 5.28
N ARG A 283 -22.68 -9.13 5.83
CA ARG A 283 -21.26 -8.84 6.04
C ARG A 283 -20.50 -8.66 4.72
N VAL A 284 -20.92 -9.36 3.66
CA VAL A 284 -20.29 -9.26 2.33
C VAL A 284 -20.83 -8.07 1.53
N LEU A 285 -22.13 -7.82 1.59
CA LEU A 285 -22.77 -6.72 0.87
C LEU A 285 -22.42 -5.35 1.47
N PHE A 286 -22.41 -5.25 2.81
CA PHE A 286 -22.18 -4.01 3.55
C PHE A 286 -21.05 -4.19 4.59
N PRO A 287 -19.78 -4.23 4.14
CA PRO A 287 -18.65 -4.41 5.05
C PRO A 287 -18.56 -3.24 6.05
N GLY A 288 -18.37 -3.56 7.33
CA GLY A 288 -18.22 -2.57 8.41
C GLY A 288 -19.53 -2.05 9.01
N VAL A 289 -20.69 -2.48 8.53
CA VAL A 289 -22.00 -2.09 9.08
C VAL A 289 -22.54 -3.18 10.00
N ASN A 290 -22.51 -2.93 11.32
CA ASN A 290 -22.93 -3.93 12.32
C ASN A 290 -24.46 -4.10 12.41
N SER A 291 -25.24 -3.08 12.03
CA SER A 291 -26.71 -3.10 12.10
C SER A 291 -27.34 -2.31 10.95
N HIS A 292 -27.62 -2.97 9.83
CA HIS A 292 -28.30 -2.34 8.69
C HIS A 292 -29.82 -2.35 8.85
N SER A 293 -30.50 -1.31 8.39
CA SER A 293 -31.97 -1.23 8.32
C SER A 293 -32.64 -2.45 7.66
N VAL A 294 -32.01 -3.07 6.66
CA VAL A 294 -32.48 -4.28 5.95
C VAL A 294 -32.68 -5.47 6.91
N MET A 295 -31.95 -5.50 8.03
CA MET A 295 -32.03 -6.58 9.02
C MET A 295 -33.17 -6.41 10.00
N LYS A 296 -33.66 -5.18 10.18
CA LYS A 296 -34.76 -4.86 11.09
C LYS A 296 -36.06 -5.35 10.47
N GLU A 297 -36.85 -6.10 11.23
CA GLU A 297 -38.23 -6.39 10.82
C GLU A 297 -38.97 -5.06 10.67
N LYS A 298 -39.80 -4.95 9.61
CA LYS A 298 -40.63 -3.77 9.39
C LYS A 298 -41.39 -3.47 10.68
N MET A 299 -41.16 -2.30 11.26
CA MET A 299 -41.98 -1.85 12.39
C MET A 299 -43.42 -1.77 11.89
N ALA A 300 -44.37 -2.36 12.62
CA ALA A 300 -45.78 -2.46 12.23
C ALA A 300 -46.56 -1.12 12.19
N GLN A 301 -45.85 0.01 12.06
CA GLN A 301 -46.34 1.39 12.15
C GLN A 301 -45.74 2.30 11.07
N GLU A 302 -45.49 1.79 9.86
CA GLU A 302 -45.18 2.64 8.70
C GLU A 302 -46.49 3.12 8.04
N ASP A 303 -46.54 4.39 7.61
CA ASP A 303 -47.70 4.99 6.94
C ASP A 303 -48.05 4.18 5.67
N PRO A 304 -49.31 3.74 5.50
CA PRO A 304 -49.75 2.91 4.36
C PRO A 304 -49.41 3.51 2.98
N LYS A 305 -49.23 4.83 2.89
CA LYS A 305 -48.79 5.51 1.67
C LYS A 305 -47.39 5.08 1.21
N TRP A 306 -46.45 4.89 2.14
CA TRP A 306 -45.09 4.47 1.78
C TRP A 306 -45.07 3.02 1.30
N ASP A 307 -45.89 2.15 1.88
CA ASP A 307 -46.01 0.77 1.42
C ASP A 307 -46.60 0.66 0.01
N GLU A 308 -47.54 1.52 -0.37
CA GLU A 308 -48.04 1.60 -1.75
C GLU A 308 -46.99 2.13 -2.72
N ALA A 309 -46.27 3.20 -2.36
CA ALA A 309 -45.20 3.77 -3.17
C ALA A 309 -44.05 2.76 -3.40
N LEU A 310 -43.61 2.06 -2.35
CA LEU A 310 -42.55 1.05 -2.43
C LEU A 310 -42.98 -0.17 -3.27
N ARG A 311 -44.25 -0.58 -3.20
CA ARG A 311 -44.79 -1.64 -4.08
C ARG A 311 -44.75 -1.22 -5.54
N THR A 312 -45.18 -0.01 -5.85
CA THR A 312 -45.11 0.55 -7.21
C THR A 312 -43.67 0.66 -7.69
N PHE A 313 -42.75 1.10 -6.83
CA PHE A 313 -41.32 1.15 -7.15
C PHE A 313 -40.73 -0.25 -7.41
N SER A 314 -41.13 -1.26 -6.64
CA SER A 314 -40.73 -2.66 -6.88
C SER A 314 -41.22 -3.17 -8.24
N GLN A 315 -42.43 -2.77 -8.68
CA GLN A 315 -42.93 -3.07 -10.03
C GLN A 315 -42.08 -2.39 -11.12
N LEU A 316 -41.65 -1.14 -10.91
CA LEU A 316 -40.74 -0.45 -11.82
C LEU A 316 -39.38 -1.16 -11.91
N ILE A 317 -38.81 -1.58 -10.78
CA ILE A 317 -37.57 -2.38 -10.76
C ILE A 317 -37.75 -3.69 -11.52
N GLY A 318 -38.95 -4.28 -11.51
CA GLY A 318 -39.27 -5.47 -12.30
C GLY A 318 -39.32 -5.25 -13.82
N ASN A 319 -39.31 -4.01 -14.30
CA ASN A 319 -39.25 -3.69 -15.73
C ASN A 319 -37.80 -3.60 -16.20
N LYS A 320 -37.42 -4.52 -17.09
CA LYS A 320 -36.06 -4.65 -17.65
C LYS A 320 -35.52 -3.35 -18.25
N ASN A 321 -36.32 -2.66 -19.06
CA ASN A 321 -35.88 -1.43 -19.72
C ASN A 321 -35.68 -0.30 -18.72
N PHE A 322 -36.60 -0.16 -17.75
CA PHE A 322 -36.49 0.83 -16.70
C PHE A 322 -35.21 0.62 -15.88
N LEU A 323 -34.96 -0.61 -15.41
CA LEU A 323 -33.81 -0.88 -14.54
C LEU A 323 -32.47 -0.65 -15.25
N LEU A 324 -32.35 -1.03 -16.52
CA LEU A 324 -31.15 -0.76 -17.32
C LEU A 324 -30.93 0.75 -17.52
N ILE A 325 -31.99 1.51 -17.82
CA ILE A 325 -31.91 2.98 -17.95
C ILE A 325 -31.56 3.62 -16.61
N PHE A 326 -32.18 3.15 -15.52
CA PHE A 326 -31.94 3.65 -14.17
C PHE A 326 -30.46 3.51 -13.77
N VAL A 327 -29.87 2.33 -13.94
CA VAL A 327 -28.44 2.08 -13.67
C VAL A 327 -27.56 2.98 -14.53
N ARG A 328 -27.84 3.09 -15.85
CA ARG A 328 -27.09 3.96 -16.77
C ARG A 328 -27.13 5.43 -16.36
N THR A 329 -28.30 5.92 -15.96
CA THR A 329 -28.50 7.31 -15.56
C THR A 329 -27.78 7.63 -14.26
N LEU A 330 -27.72 6.69 -13.31
CA LEU A 330 -26.94 6.86 -12.08
C LEU A 330 -25.43 6.89 -12.37
N GLU A 331 -24.94 5.96 -13.19
CA GLU A 331 -23.51 5.89 -13.52
C GLU A 331 -23.01 7.08 -14.34
N SER A 332 -23.88 7.76 -15.09
CA SER A 332 -23.50 8.95 -15.88
C SER A 332 -23.32 10.22 -15.04
N GLN A 333 -23.78 10.23 -13.78
CA GLN A 333 -23.64 11.39 -12.91
C GLN A 333 -22.21 11.51 -12.36
N ALA A 334 -21.58 12.67 -12.55
CA ALA A 334 -20.22 12.92 -12.06
C ALA A 334 -20.11 12.92 -10.52
N GLN A 335 -21.20 13.29 -9.82
CA GLN A 335 -21.25 13.31 -8.35
C GLN A 335 -21.43 11.92 -7.73
N PHE A 336 -21.67 10.88 -8.54
CA PHE A 336 -21.97 9.52 -8.06
C PHE A 336 -20.69 8.76 -7.71
N LYS A 337 -20.40 8.67 -6.41
CA LYS A 337 -19.14 8.14 -5.87
C LYS A 337 -19.10 6.61 -5.90
N MET A 338 -17.91 6.06 -5.65
CA MET A 338 -17.72 4.60 -5.60
C MET A 338 -18.55 3.92 -4.51
N GLN A 339 -18.70 4.57 -3.36
CA GLN A 339 -19.51 4.06 -2.26
C GLN A 339 -20.99 3.97 -2.66
N ASP A 340 -21.51 4.96 -3.39
CA ASP A 340 -22.89 4.98 -3.85
C ASP A 340 -23.15 3.86 -4.87
N ARG A 341 -22.21 3.65 -5.80
CA ARG A 341 -22.23 2.52 -6.75
C ARG A 341 -22.31 1.19 -6.00
N CYS A 342 -21.50 1.04 -4.95
CA CYS A 342 -21.47 -0.17 -4.16
C CYS A 342 -22.77 -0.42 -3.39
N ASN A 343 -23.34 0.66 -2.83
CA ASN A 343 -24.59 0.60 -2.08
C ASN A 343 -25.77 0.26 -3.00
N VAL A 344 -25.89 0.93 -4.15
CA VAL A 344 -26.95 0.66 -5.13
C VAL A 344 -26.88 -0.79 -5.63
N ALA A 345 -25.70 -1.28 -5.99
CA ALA A 345 -25.55 -2.67 -6.40
C ALA A 345 -25.96 -3.67 -5.29
N SER A 346 -25.67 -3.35 -4.03
CA SER A 346 -25.99 -4.23 -2.89
C SER A 346 -27.48 -4.22 -2.57
N LEU A 347 -28.12 -3.05 -2.59
CA LEU A 347 -29.57 -2.92 -2.42
C LEU A 347 -30.33 -3.56 -3.59
N LEU A 348 -29.84 -3.45 -4.83
CA LEU A 348 -30.46 -4.06 -6.00
C LEU A 348 -30.48 -5.59 -5.91
N VAL A 349 -29.38 -6.25 -5.52
CA VAL A 349 -29.38 -7.72 -5.34
C VAL A 349 -30.34 -8.13 -4.24
N ILE A 350 -30.40 -7.39 -3.12
CA ILE A 350 -31.36 -7.69 -2.04
C ILE A 350 -32.80 -7.53 -2.52
N ALA A 351 -33.11 -6.45 -3.24
CA ALA A 351 -34.45 -6.20 -3.77
C ALA A 351 -34.87 -7.27 -4.81
N LEU A 352 -33.90 -7.82 -5.54
CA LEU A 352 -34.11 -8.84 -6.57
C LEU A 352 -33.87 -10.27 -6.08
N GLN A 353 -33.60 -10.50 -4.78
CA GLN A 353 -33.22 -11.81 -4.26
C GLN A 353 -34.29 -12.91 -4.49
N SER A 354 -35.56 -12.53 -4.57
CA SER A 354 -36.67 -13.46 -4.85
C SER A 354 -36.83 -13.79 -6.34
N LYS A 355 -36.12 -13.06 -7.22
CA LYS A 355 -36.15 -13.17 -8.69
C LYS A 355 -34.71 -13.16 -9.24
N MET A 356 -33.91 -14.13 -8.78
CA MET A 356 -32.48 -14.23 -9.14
C MET A 356 -32.25 -14.56 -10.63
N ASP A 357 -33.21 -15.21 -11.28
CA ASP A 357 -33.28 -15.38 -12.72
C ASP A 357 -33.27 -14.02 -13.44
N TYR A 358 -34.19 -13.13 -13.08
CA TYR A 358 -34.27 -11.77 -13.61
C TYR A 358 -33.01 -10.95 -13.27
N CYS A 359 -32.49 -11.08 -12.04
CA CYS A 359 -31.24 -10.42 -11.65
C CYS A 359 -30.07 -10.84 -12.55
N THR A 360 -30.00 -12.13 -12.89
CA THR A 360 -28.97 -12.67 -13.78
C THR A 360 -29.09 -12.10 -15.19
N ASP A 361 -30.29 -12.00 -15.74
CA ASP A 361 -30.52 -11.41 -17.07
C ASP A 361 -30.10 -9.94 -17.12
N ILE A 362 -30.44 -9.16 -16.08
CA ILE A 362 -30.02 -7.75 -15.96
C ILE A 362 -28.51 -7.65 -15.86
N LEU A 363 -27.89 -8.48 -15.04
CA LEU A 363 -26.44 -8.52 -14.88
C LEU A 363 -25.73 -8.87 -16.20
N GLN A 364 -26.24 -9.83 -16.96
CA GLN A 364 -25.70 -10.20 -18.27
C GLN A 364 -25.72 -9.01 -19.24
N ASP A 365 -26.82 -8.27 -19.31
CA ASP A 365 -26.92 -7.11 -20.21
C ASP A 365 -25.98 -5.97 -19.78
N LEU A 366 -25.89 -5.69 -18.48
CA LEU A 366 -24.98 -4.68 -17.93
C LEU A 366 -23.51 -5.06 -18.17
N LEU A 367 -23.14 -6.34 -17.96
CA LEU A 367 -21.79 -6.82 -18.24
C LEU A 367 -21.48 -6.81 -19.74
N ALA A 368 -22.42 -7.19 -20.61
CA ALA A 368 -22.23 -7.12 -22.04
C ALA A 368 -21.99 -5.67 -22.51
N GLU A 369 -22.69 -4.70 -21.91
CA GLU A 369 -22.43 -3.28 -22.15
C GLU A 369 -21.06 -2.83 -21.64
N LEU A 370 -20.65 -3.25 -20.44
CA LEU A 370 -19.33 -2.99 -19.89
C LEU A 370 -18.22 -3.52 -20.81
N ILE A 371 -18.36 -4.75 -21.31
CA ILE A 371 -17.43 -5.38 -22.25
C ILE A 371 -17.34 -4.55 -23.53
N ARG A 372 -18.47 -4.18 -24.15
CA ARG A 372 -18.48 -3.34 -25.36
C ARG A 372 -17.78 -1.99 -25.13
N LYS A 373 -18.02 -1.34 -23.99
CA LYS A 373 -17.36 -0.08 -23.60
C LYS A 373 -15.85 -0.23 -23.31
N SER A 374 -15.41 -1.38 -22.84
CA SER A 374 -13.99 -1.64 -22.57
C SER A 374 -13.21 -2.00 -23.85
N MET A 375 -13.85 -2.75 -24.76
CA MET A 375 -13.28 -3.07 -26.07
C MET A 375 -12.99 -1.82 -26.91
N SER A 376 -13.77 -0.74 -26.77
CA SER A 376 -13.49 0.52 -27.46
C SER A 376 -12.28 1.28 -26.91
N LYS A 377 -11.82 0.98 -25.69
CA LYS A 377 -10.68 1.65 -25.02
C LYS A 377 -9.35 0.88 -25.11
N SER A 378 -9.18 -0.03 -26.09
CA SER A 378 -7.92 -0.73 -26.45
C SER A 378 -7.26 -1.63 -25.40
N HIS A 379 -7.80 -1.79 -24.19
CA HIS A 379 -7.21 -2.63 -23.14
C HIS A 379 -8.19 -3.67 -22.55
N PRO A 380 -8.56 -4.70 -23.32
CA PRO A 380 -9.50 -5.74 -22.86
C PRO A 380 -9.02 -6.52 -21.63
N LYS A 381 -7.70 -6.63 -21.44
CA LYS A 381 -7.10 -7.30 -20.26
C LYS A 381 -7.29 -6.54 -18.94
N LEU A 382 -7.77 -5.30 -18.99
CA LEU A 382 -8.03 -4.48 -17.80
C LEU A 382 -9.50 -4.55 -17.34
N LEU A 383 -10.37 -5.21 -18.10
CA LEU A 383 -11.77 -5.40 -17.75
C LEU A 383 -11.92 -6.23 -16.45
N LEU A 384 -12.86 -5.87 -15.57
CA LEU A 384 -13.12 -6.51 -14.27
C LEU A 384 -11.91 -6.51 -13.30
N ARG A 385 -10.86 -5.73 -13.56
CA ARG A 385 -9.67 -5.69 -12.69
C ARG A 385 -9.93 -4.95 -11.38
N ARG A 386 -10.83 -3.96 -11.39
CA ARG A 386 -11.22 -3.14 -10.24
C ARG A 386 -12.73 -2.98 -10.27
N THR A 387 -13.36 -2.96 -9.11
CA THR A 387 -14.79 -2.72 -9.00
C THR A 387 -15.04 -1.23 -9.16
N GLU A 388 -15.27 -0.77 -10.38
CA GLU A 388 -15.44 0.64 -10.70
C GLU A 388 -16.88 1.01 -11.09
N CYS A 389 -17.70 0.02 -11.45
CA CYS A 389 -19.09 0.21 -11.86
C CYS A 389 -20.09 -0.58 -11.01
N ILE A 390 -21.37 -0.23 -11.13
CA ILE A 390 -22.48 -0.93 -10.48
C ILE A 390 -22.50 -2.39 -10.96
N ALA A 391 -22.27 -2.65 -12.26
CA ALA A 391 -22.29 -4.00 -12.83
C ALA A 391 -21.23 -4.94 -12.21
N GLU A 392 -20.01 -4.46 -11.97
CA GLU A 392 -18.93 -5.22 -11.33
C GLU A 392 -19.23 -5.55 -9.87
N LYS A 393 -19.78 -4.58 -9.12
CA LYS A 393 -20.21 -4.85 -7.74
C LYS A 393 -21.42 -5.79 -7.72
N LEU A 394 -22.37 -5.61 -8.64
CA LEU A 394 -23.54 -6.47 -8.80
C LEU A 394 -23.13 -7.91 -9.09
N LEU A 395 -22.09 -8.12 -9.93
CA LEU A 395 -21.50 -9.44 -10.17
C LEU A 395 -20.93 -10.05 -8.89
N THR A 396 -20.18 -9.28 -8.09
CA THR A 396 -19.62 -9.76 -6.81
C THR A 396 -20.74 -10.16 -5.84
N ASN A 397 -21.79 -9.34 -5.77
CA ASN A 397 -22.96 -9.60 -4.94
C ASN A 397 -23.75 -10.82 -5.43
N TRP A 398 -23.93 -10.98 -6.74
CA TRP A 398 -24.57 -12.15 -7.34
C TRP A 398 -23.78 -13.44 -7.03
N LEU A 399 -22.45 -13.41 -7.16
CA LEU A 399 -21.57 -14.53 -6.78
C LEU A 399 -21.70 -14.86 -5.29
N THR A 400 -21.88 -13.86 -4.44
CA THR A 400 -22.09 -14.07 -3.00
C THR A 400 -23.33 -14.91 -2.74
N PHE A 401 -24.43 -14.66 -3.45
CA PHE A 401 -25.68 -15.42 -3.31
C PHE A 401 -25.54 -16.82 -3.90
N THR A 402 -25.02 -16.94 -5.12
CA THR A 402 -24.96 -18.23 -5.85
C THR A 402 -23.90 -19.18 -5.31
N LEU A 403 -22.78 -18.69 -4.78
CA LEU A 403 -21.70 -19.50 -4.21
C LEU A 403 -21.86 -19.76 -2.71
N SER A 404 -22.88 -19.20 -2.04
CA SER A 404 -23.07 -19.35 -0.60
C SER A 404 -23.10 -20.81 -0.12
N ASN A 405 -23.83 -21.67 -0.82
CA ASN A 405 -23.87 -23.12 -0.54
C ASN A 405 -22.51 -23.78 -0.78
N PHE A 406 -21.80 -23.42 -1.85
CA PHE A 406 -20.45 -23.95 -2.10
C PHE A 406 -19.45 -23.54 -1.01
N VAL A 407 -19.54 -22.28 -0.53
CA VAL A 407 -18.74 -21.80 0.59
C VAL A 407 -19.08 -22.57 1.85
N LYS A 408 -20.35 -22.81 2.15
CA LYS A 408 -20.77 -23.58 3.33
C LYS A 408 -20.33 -25.05 3.26
N ASP A 409 -20.53 -25.70 2.12
CA ASP A 409 -20.44 -27.16 2.02
C ASP A 409 -19.04 -27.66 1.61
N LYS A 410 -18.24 -26.85 0.91
CA LYS A 410 -16.95 -27.27 0.32
C LYS A 410 -15.78 -26.40 0.77
N ALA A 411 -15.85 -25.09 0.57
CA ALA A 411 -14.68 -24.20 0.78
C ALA A 411 -14.54 -23.72 2.23
N GLY A 412 -15.61 -23.76 3.02
CA GLY A 412 -15.70 -23.15 4.34
C GLY A 412 -14.82 -23.81 5.39
N ARG A 413 -14.80 -25.15 5.44
CA ARG A 413 -13.93 -25.89 6.37
C ARG A 413 -12.45 -25.66 6.08
N PRO A 414 -11.92 -25.83 4.85
CA PRO A 414 -10.54 -25.49 4.53
C PRO A 414 -10.17 -24.04 4.87
N LEU A 415 -11.06 -23.08 4.60
CA LEU A 415 -10.83 -21.68 4.90
C LEU A 415 -10.75 -21.41 6.42
N PHE A 416 -11.64 -22.01 7.20
CA PHE A 416 -11.61 -21.92 8.65
C PHE A 416 -10.35 -22.57 9.24
N LEU A 417 -9.97 -23.75 8.74
CA LEU A 417 -8.74 -24.43 9.17
C LEU A 417 -7.50 -23.63 8.82
N LEU A 418 -7.46 -22.97 7.66
CA LEU A 418 -6.36 -22.07 7.30
C LEU A 418 -6.29 -20.86 8.25
N TYR A 419 -7.43 -20.22 8.54
CA TYR A 419 -7.49 -19.13 9.52
C TYR A 419 -6.98 -19.59 10.89
N LYS A 420 -7.42 -20.75 11.36
CA LYS A 420 -6.99 -21.31 12.64
C LYS A 420 -5.50 -21.65 12.63
N ALA A 421 -4.99 -22.26 11.56
CA ALA A 421 -3.58 -22.58 11.41
C ALA A 421 -2.69 -21.32 11.43
N ILE A 422 -3.10 -20.25 10.72
CA ILE A 422 -2.39 -18.96 10.76
C ILE A 422 -2.39 -18.40 12.17
N ARG A 423 -3.53 -18.41 12.85
CA ARG A 423 -3.66 -17.89 14.22
C ARG A 423 -2.79 -18.66 15.21
N PHE A 424 -2.87 -20.00 15.21
CA PHE A 424 -2.03 -20.86 16.03
C PHE A 424 -0.53 -20.58 15.78
N GLN A 425 -0.12 -20.45 14.52
CA GLN A 425 1.28 -20.17 14.19
C GLN A 425 1.75 -18.80 14.70
N ILE A 426 0.91 -17.77 14.62
CA ILE A 426 1.22 -16.42 15.12
C ILE A 426 1.33 -16.43 16.65
N GLU A 427 0.39 -17.09 17.34
CA GLU A 427 0.30 -17.11 18.81
C GLU A 427 1.38 -17.97 19.50
N LYS A 428 2.12 -18.80 18.76
CA LYS A 428 3.31 -19.52 19.25
C LYS A 428 4.47 -18.59 19.61
N GLY A 429 4.53 -17.40 19.02
CA GLY A 429 5.58 -16.42 19.25
C GLY A 429 5.04 -15.15 19.89
N PRO A 430 5.93 -14.25 20.34
CA PRO A 430 5.52 -12.97 20.89
C PRO A 430 4.83 -12.11 19.82
N VAL A 431 3.74 -11.47 20.23
CA VAL A 431 2.96 -10.53 19.44
C VAL A 431 2.86 -9.23 20.22
N ASP A 432 3.29 -8.12 19.62
CA ASP A 432 3.12 -6.81 20.22
C ASP A 432 1.66 -6.35 20.07
N VAL A 433 1.01 -6.07 21.20
CA VAL A 433 -0.39 -5.65 21.23
C VAL A 433 -0.61 -4.25 20.64
N ILE A 434 0.41 -3.37 20.66
CA ILE A 434 0.28 -1.98 20.19
C ILE A 434 0.52 -1.89 18.69
N THR A 435 1.61 -2.47 18.19
CA THR A 435 1.97 -2.40 16.76
C THR A 435 1.31 -3.50 15.91
N HIS A 436 0.82 -4.56 16.57
CA HIS A 436 0.38 -5.81 15.97
C HIS A 436 1.46 -6.51 15.13
N GLU A 437 2.73 -6.29 15.47
CA GLU A 437 3.86 -7.04 14.91
C GLU A 437 4.01 -8.38 15.63
N ALA A 438 4.28 -9.44 14.87
CA ALA A 438 4.41 -10.78 15.40
C ALA A 438 5.73 -11.41 14.97
N ARG A 439 6.31 -12.26 15.83
CA ARG A 439 7.52 -13.02 15.50
C ARG A 439 7.29 -13.95 14.30
N TYR A 440 6.15 -14.62 14.26
CA TYR A 440 5.77 -15.55 13.18
C TYR A 440 4.75 -14.91 12.22
N SER A 441 5.07 -13.71 11.71
CA SER A 441 4.25 -13.04 10.70
C SER A 441 4.50 -13.60 9.29
N LEU A 442 3.43 -13.75 8.51
CA LEU A 442 3.50 -14.04 7.07
C LEU A 442 3.81 -12.79 6.23
N SER A 443 3.64 -11.60 6.80
CA SER A 443 3.91 -10.30 6.16
C SER A 443 5.21 -9.71 6.71
N GLU A 444 6.10 -9.26 5.81
CA GLU A 444 7.35 -8.59 6.19
C GLU A 444 7.10 -7.30 6.98
N ASP A 445 6.05 -6.56 6.62
CA ASP A 445 5.69 -5.29 7.28
C ASP A 445 5.17 -5.48 8.71
N LYS A 446 4.72 -6.70 9.04
CA LYS A 446 4.23 -7.08 10.37
C LYS A 446 5.17 -8.03 11.10
N LEU A 447 6.39 -8.18 10.61
CA LEU A 447 7.40 -9.02 11.21
C LEU A 447 8.09 -8.27 12.36
N LEU A 448 8.03 -8.85 13.56
CA LEU A 448 8.75 -8.35 14.71
C LEU A 448 10.26 -8.53 14.51
N ARG A 449 10.97 -7.41 14.23
CA ARG A 449 12.40 -7.41 13.92
C ARG A 449 13.29 -7.51 15.15
N GLN A 450 12.76 -7.17 16.31
CA GLN A 450 13.48 -7.26 17.59
C GLN A 450 13.60 -8.71 18.02
N SER A 451 14.80 -9.12 18.45
CA SER A 451 15.01 -10.40 19.12
C SER A 451 14.55 -10.29 20.57
N ILE A 452 13.37 -10.83 20.86
CA ILE A 452 12.83 -10.93 22.22
C ILE A 452 13.00 -12.38 22.66
N GLU A 453 13.65 -12.58 23.81
CA GLU A 453 13.67 -13.89 24.48
C GLU A 453 12.34 -14.10 25.19
N TYR A 454 11.74 -15.27 25.03
CA TYR A 454 10.45 -15.61 25.61
C TYR A 454 10.43 -17.09 26.01
N ASN A 455 9.64 -17.40 27.03
CA ASN A 455 9.45 -18.75 27.54
C ASN A 455 7.98 -19.15 27.40
N LYS A 456 7.78 -20.40 26.99
CA LYS A 456 6.45 -21.04 26.98
C LYS A 456 6.08 -21.47 28.40
N LEU A 457 4.92 -21.05 28.88
CA LEU A 457 4.34 -21.38 30.18
C LEU A 457 3.07 -22.21 29.95
N THR A 458 2.94 -23.36 30.61
CA THR A 458 1.70 -24.16 30.61
C THR A 458 0.94 -23.88 31.90
N VAL A 459 -0.17 -23.15 31.82
CA VAL A 459 -0.99 -22.76 32.97
C VAL A 459 -2.25 -23.63 33.07
N THR A 460 -2.66 -23.97 34.29
CA THR A 460 -3.93 -24.66 34.55
C THR A 460 -5.01 -23.62 34.81
N VAL A 461 -6.10 -23.65 34.05
CA VAL A 461 -7.16 -22.66 34.15
C VAL A 461 -8.42 -23.25 34.75
N GLU A 462 -8.94 -22.60 35.79
CA GLU A 462 -10.26 -22.86 36.37
C GLU A 462 -11.25 -21.79 35.90
N TYR A 463 -12.43 -22.22 35.42
CA TYR A 463 -13.51 -21.33 35.03
C TYR A 463 -14.87 -21.93 35.45
N GLU A 464 -15.56 -21.25 36.37
CA GLU A 464 -16.83 -21.72 36.95
C GLU A 464 -16.73 -23.18 37.44
N ASP A 465 -17.74 -24.01 37.18
CA ASP A 465 -17.77 -25.43 37.57
C ASP A 465 -17.16 -26.37 36.50
N ASN A 466 -16.47 -25.83 35.49
CA ASN A 466 -15.83 -26.66 34.47
C ASN A 466 -14.55 -27.31 35.00
N PRO A 467 -14.19 -28.51 34.49
CA PRO A 467 -12.93 -29.14 34.84
C PRO A 467 -11.75 -28.24 34.46
N PRO A 468 -10.68 -28.21 35.27
CA PRO A 468 -9.50 -27.39 34.98
C PRO A 468 -8.86 -27.81 33.67
N VAL A 469 -8.50 -26.82 32.84
CA VAL A 469 -7.92 -27.04 31.49
C VAL A 469 -6.50 -26.48 31.42
N GLN A 470 -5.58 -27.21 30.80
CA GLN A 470 -4.22 -26.72 30.56
C GLN A 470 -4.18 -25.87 29.29
N VAL A 471 -3.53 -24.70 29.39
CA VAL A 471 -3.39 -23.73 28.30
C VAL A 471 -1.94 -23.30 28.22
N ASP A 472 -1.40 -23.29 27.00
CA ASP A 472 -0.07 -22.77 26.74
C ASP A 472 -0.13 -21.27 26.45
N VAL A 473 0.68 -20.49 27.19
CA VAL A 473 0.83 -19.04 27.08
C VAL A 473 2.33 -18.68 27.08
N LEU A 474 2.66 -17.42 26.80
CA LEU A 474 4.03 -16.91 26.84
C LEU A 474 4.22 -15.97 28.02
N ASP A 475 5.41 -15.95 28.61
CA ASP A 475 5.79 -14.96 29.63
C ASP A 475 5.71 -13.50 29.14
N THR A 476 5.87 -13.32 27.83
CA THR A 476 5.78 -12.03 27.13
C THR A 476 4.34 -11.64 26.75
N ASP A 477 3.36 -12.53 26.91
CA ASP A 477 1.96 -12.20 26.65
C ASP A 477 1.46 -11.16 27.66
N THR A 478 0.75 -10.15 27.18
CA THR A 478 -0.06 -9.25 28.02
C THR A 478 -1.21 -10.01 28.69
N ILE A 479 -1.81 -9.43 29.72
CA ILE A 479 -2.90 -10.09 30.46
C ILE A 479 -4.13 -10.25 29.55
N GLU A 480 -4.41 -9.30 28.66
CA GLU A 480 -5.44 -9.47 27.65
C GLU A 480 -5.14 -10.58 26.65
N GLN A 481 -3.93 -10.63 26.08
CA GLN A 481 -3.54 -11.73 25.19
C GLN A 481 -3.63 -13.10 25.87
N ALA A 482 -3.21 -13.20 27.13
CA ALA A 482 -3.34 -14.42 27.92
C ALA A 482 -4.83 -14.80 28.11
N LYS A 483 -5.71 -13.83 28.42
CA LYS A 483 -7.17 -14.06 28.48
C LYS A 483 -7.70 -14.60 27.14
N GLU A 484 -7.25 -14.06 26.01
CA GLU A 484 -7.66 -14.53 24.67
C GLU A 484 -7.30 -15.99 24.43
N LYS A 485 -6.04 -16.36 24.66
CA LYS A 485 -5.55 -17.74 24.50
C LYS A 485 -6.34 -18.71 25.39
N ILE A 486 -6.59 -18.32 26.64
CA ILE A 486 -7.39 -19.08 27.59
C ILE A 486 -8.83 -19.26 27.08
N MET A 487 -9.47 -18.18 26.64
CA MET A 487 -10.85 -18.21 26.13
C MET A 487 -10.97 -19.06 24.86
N GLU A 488 -9.94 -19.13 24.03
CA GLU A 488 -9.95 -19.98 22.84
C GLU A 488 -9.99 -21.46 23.16
N VAL A 489 -9.30 -21.89 24.22
CA VAL A 489 -9.32 -23.27 24.67
C VAL A 489 -10.62 -23.57 25.41
N LEU A 490 -11.04 -22.71 26.35
CA LEU A 490 -12.27 -22.91 27.14
C LEU A 490 -13.53 -22.91 26.28
N PHE A 491 -13.62 -22.00 25.32
CA PHE A 491 -14.80 -21.81 24.47
C PHE A 491 -14.57 -22.32 23.04
N LYS A 492 -13.71 -23.33 22.85
CA LYS A 492 -13.31 -23.85 21.53
C LYS A 492 -14.49 -24.19 20.62
N ASN A 493 -15.56 -24.74 21.20
CA ASN A 493 -16.78 -25.17 20.49
C ASN A 493 -17.92 -24.13 20.55
N THR A 494 -17.70 -22.97 21.16
CA THR A 494 -18.72 -21.91 21.29
C THR A 494 -18.47 -20.83 20.23
N PRO A 495 -19.50 -20.39 19.48
CA PRO A 495 -19.39 -19.27 18.55
C PRO A 495 -18.88 -18.02 19.26
N TYR A 496 -18.03 -17.22 18.59
CA TYR A 496 -17.45 -16.00 19.18
C TYR A 496 -18.51 -15.04 19.72
N SER A 497 -19.64 -14.88 19.03
CA SER A 497 -20.76 -14.01 19.44
C SER A 497 -21.51 -14.47 20.68
N CYS A 498 -21.33 -15.72 21.10
CA CYS A 498 -21.97 -16.30 22.29
C CYS A 498 -21.01 -16.37 23.48
N ARG A 499 -19.76 -15.91 23.32
CA ARG A 499 -18.77 -15.84 24.40
C ARG A 499 -18.96 -14.54 25.16
N ASN A 500 -18.65 -14.54 26.46
CA ASN A 500 -18.61 -13.30 27.23
C ASN A 500 -17.52 -12.39 26.65
N PRO A 501 -17.75 -11.08 26.58
CA PRO A 501 -16.73 -10.13 26.15
C PRO A 501 -15.53 -10.15 27.11
N LYS A 502 -14.34 -9.89 26.57
CA LYS A 502 -13.07 -9.95 27.32
C LYS A 502 -13.02 -8.98 28.50
N ASP A 503 -13.78 -7.89 28.41
CA ASP A 503 -13.87 -6.82 29.42
C ASP A 503 -14.66 -7.24 30.67
N GLU A 504 -15.57 -8.20 30.52
CA GLU A 504 -16.36 -8.76 31.63
C GLU A 504 -15.60 -9.86 32.38
N LEU A 505 -14.45 -10.30 31.86
CA LEU A 505 -13.67 -11.38 32.42
C LEU A 505 -12.41 -10.85 33.11
N THR A 506 -12.20 -11.30 34.34
CA THR A 506 -11.03 -10.96 35.15
C THR A 506 -10.17 -12.20 35.36
N LEU A 507 -8.86 -12.07 35.13
CA LEU A 507 -7.90 -13.14 35.35
C LEU A 507 -7.30 -13.01 36.75
N LYS A 508 -7.38 -14.08 37.54
CA LYS A 508 -6.80 -14.15 38.88
C LYS A 508 -5.72 -15.21 38.92
N TRP A 509 -4.56 -14.88 39.45
CA TRP A 509 -3.51 -15.84 39.76
C TRP A 509 -3.67 -16.37 41.18
N VAL A 510 -3.67 -17.70 41.32
CA VAL A 510 -3.77 -18.37 42.62
C VAL A 510 -2.38 -18.81 43.06
N GLU A 511 -1.74 -18.01 43.92
CA GLU A 511 -0.45 -18.36 44.55
C GLU A 511 -0.64 -19.40 45.65
N SER A 512 -1.76 -19.32 46.37
CA SER A 512 -2.18 -20.25 47.42
C SER A 512 -3.70 -20.18 47.56
N PRO A 513 -4.38 -21.19 48.17
CA PRO A 513 -5.84 -21.19 48.31
C PRO A 513 -6.42 -19.95 49.01
N SER A 514 -5.61 -19.23 49.79
CA SER A 514 -5.95 -17.99 50.51
C SER A 514 -5.32 -16.73 49.90
N LYS A 515 -4.42 -16.85 48.91
CA LYS A 515 -3.72 -15.71 48.28
C LYS A 515 -4.02 -15.70 46.78
N HIS A 516 -4.80 -14.71 46.36
CA HIS A 516 -5.18 -14.50 44.97
C HIS A 516 -4.78 -13.10 44.51
N THR A 517 -4.07 -13.02 43.39
CA THR A 517 -3.63 -11.75 42.79
C THR A 517 -4.44 -11.49 41.52
N ILE A 518 -5.07 -10.32 41.41
CA ILE A 518 -5.82 -9.95 40.20
C ILE A 518 -4.82 -9.40 39.18
N LEU A 519 -4.76 -10.01 38.00
CA LEU A 519 -3.88 -9.58 36.92
C LEU A 519 -4.61 -8.58 36.02
N LYS A 520 -3.93 -7.48 35.67
CA LYS A 520 -4.42 -6.46 34.74
C LYS A 520 -3.27 -5.98 33.86
N ASP A 521 -3.59 -5.54 32.64
CA ASP A 521 -2.58 -4.94 31.75
C ASP A 521 -1.98 -3.66 32.36
N GLU A 522 -2.77 -2.96 33.17
CA GLU A 522 -2.31 -1.80 33.92
C GLU A 522 -2.75 -1.86 35.38
N ASP A 523 -1.80 -1.67 36.29
CA ASP A 523 -2.04 -1.54 37.71
C ASP A 523 -0.99 -0.62 38.37
N VAL A 524 -0.98 -0.58 39.71
CA VAL A 524 -0.03 0.22 40.50
C VAL A 524 1.41 -0.27 40.36
N THR A 525 1.64 -1.50 39.87
CA THR A 525 2.97 -2.08 39.70
C THR A 525 3.55 -1.85 38.31
N SER A 526 2.78 -1.27 37.37
CA SER A 526 3.21 -1.04 36.00
C SER A 526 4.43 -0.12 35.90
N VAL A 527 5.43 -0.58 35.15
CA VAL A 527 6.68 0.16 34.93
C VAL A 527 6.45 1.37 34.03
N ARG A 528 6.91 2.54 34.47
CA ARG A 528 6.91 3.79 33.69
C ARG A 528 8.34 4.19 33.35
N GLU A 529 8.61 4.36 32.07
CA GLU A 529 9.90 4.78 31.52
C GLU A 529 9.72 6.16 30.85
N GLY A 530 9.90 7.23 31.63
CA GLY A 530 9.64 8.59 31.15
C GLY A 530 8.15 8.82 30.84
N GLU A 531 7.85 9.17 29.59
CA GLU A 531 6.46 9.32 29.09
C GLU A 531 5.81 7.99 28.69
N TRP A 532 6.60 6.91 28.61
CA TRP A 532 6.11 5.61 28.20
C TRP A 532 5.68 4.77 29.40
N LYS A 533 4.54 4.09 29.26
CA LYS A 533 4.05 3.09 30.21
C LYS A 533 4.07 1.74 29.54
N ARG A 534 4.72 0.76 30.17
CA ARG A 534 4.76 -0.62 29.68
C ARG A 534 3.54 -1.38 30.20
N LEU A 535 2.85 -2.09 29.31
CA LEU A 535 1.76 -3.00 29.69
C LEU A 535 2.33 -4.21 30.45
N ASN A 536 1.61 -4.62 31.48
CA ASN A 536 2.00 -5.75 32.31
C ASN A 536 1.85 -7.06 31.52
N THR A 537 2.87 -7.91 31.60
CA THR A 537 2.87 -9.25 31.01
C THR A 537 2.83 -10.32 32.10
N LEU A 538 2.63 -11.59 31.75
CA LEU A 538 2.74 -12.68 32.73
C LEU A 538 4.14 -12.74 33.40
N GLY A 539 5.18 -12.40 32.64
CA GLY A 539 6.55 -12.27 33.14
C GLY A 539 6.75 -11.09 34.09
N HIS A 540 6.00 -9.99 33.94
CA HIS A 540 6.02 -8.87 34.90
C HIS A 540 5.59 -9.31 36.30
N TYR A 541 4.52 -10.11 36.36
CA TYR A 541 4.03 -10.72 37.61
C TYR A 541 4.85 -11.93 38.05
N GLN A 542 5.87 -12.34 37.28
CA GLN A 542 6.71 -13.51 37.53
C GLN A 542 5.90 -14.80 37.70
N VAL A 543 4.84 -14.97 36.92
CA VAL A 543 3.98 -16.16 36.99
C VAL A 543 4.79 -17.41 36.62
N PRO A 544 4.95 -18.39 37.54
CA PRO A 544 5.69 -19.60 37.24
C PRO A 544 4.92 -20.56 36.32
N ASP A 545 5.66 -21.46 35.67
CA ASP A 545 5.11 -22.57 34.90
C ASP A 545 4.25 -23.50 35.78
N ARG A 546 3.19 -24.09 35.21
CA ARG A 546 2.24 -25.00 35.88
C ARG A 546 1.45 -24.40 37.03
N THR A 547 1.24 -23.08 37.02
CA THR A 547 0.39 -22.40 38.00
C THR A 547 -1.10 -22.51 37.69
N CYS A 548 -1.92 -22.26 38.72
CA CYS A 548 -3.37 -22.15 38.56
C CYS A 548 -3.79 -20.69 38.34
N LEU A 549 -4.49 -20.45 37.23
CA LEU A 549 -5.18 -19.20 36.93
C LEU A 549 -6.69 -19.43 37.00
N ARG A 550 -7.41 -18.54 37.65
CA ARG A 550 -8.88 -18.58 37.70
C ARG A 550 -9.45 -17.46 36.85
N LEU A 551 -10.24 -17.83 35.86
CA LEU A 551 -10.99 -16.89 35.05
C LEU A 551 -12.36 -16.67 35.72
N VAL A 552 -12.61 -15.44 36.17
CA VAL A 552 -13.81 -15.10 36.93
C VAL A 552 -14.60 -14.07 36.14
N LYS A 553 -15.89 -14.35 35.89
CA LYS A 553 -16.83 -13.31 35.48
C LYS A 553 -16.79 -12.22 36.53
N ARG A 554 -16.63 -10.98 36.12
CA ARG A 554 -16.77 -9.83 37.01
C ARG A 554 -18.20 -9.88 37.54
N PHE A 555 -18.38 -10.46 38.74
CA PHE A 555 -19.67 -10.47 39.41
C PHE A 555 -20.05 -9.01 39.61
N ALA A 556 -20.98 -8.52 38.80
CA ALA A 556 -21.90 -7.51 39.28
C ALA A 556 -22.52 -8.11 40.54
N GLY A 557 -22.21 -7.54 41.70
CA GLY A 557 -22.83 -7.95 42.96
C GLY A 557 -24.34 -8.06 42.73
N GLY A 558 -24.91 -9.20 43.13
CA GLY A 558 -26.25 -9.62 42.70
C GLY A 558 -27.28 -8.51 42.80
N LEU A 559 -27.70 -7.98 41.65
CA LEU A 559 -28.90 -7.17 41.46
C LEU A 559 -29.26 -7.19 39.98
N ASP A 560 -30.53 -7.54 39.76
CA ASP A 560 -31.29 -7.76 38.52
C ASP A 560 -30.70 -7.38 37.16
N THR A 561 -30.93 -8.29 36.21
CA THR A 561 -30.78 -8.13 34.77
C THR A 561 -31.73 -7.05 34.22
N SER A 562 -31.30 -5.80 34.22
CA SER A 562 -31.83 -4.73 33.39
C SER A 562 -30.66 -3.91 32.84
N GLY A 563 -30.83 -3.24 31.69
CA GLY A 563 -29.80 -2.38 31.08
C GLY A 563 -29.34 -1.18 31.93
N GLU A 564 -29.77 -1.10 33.19
CA GLU A 564 -29.34 -0.14 34.20
C GLU A 564 -27.90 -0.41 34.70
N SER A 565 -27.47 -1.67 34.76
CA SER A 565 -26.20 -2.05 35.41
C SER A 565 -24.94 -1.81 34.56
N LEU A 566 -25.05 -1.84 33.23
CA LEU A 566 -23.93 -1.54 32.33
C LEU A 566 -23.50 -0.06 32.43
N ARG A 567 -24.43 0.84 32.79
CA ARG A 567 -24.19 2.29 32.89
C ARG A 567 -23.63 2.71 34.26
N LEU A 568 -23.91 1.93 35.32
CA LEU A 568 -23.33 2.13 36.65
C LEU A 568 -21.81 1.84 36.70
N CYS A 569 -21.33 0.82 35.97
CA CYS A 569 -19.92 0.42 35.97
C CYS A 569 -18.95 1.42 35.31
N TYR A 570 -19.43 2.22 34.35
CA TYR A 570 -18.63 3.30 33.75
C TYR A 570 -18.67 4.58 34.58
N ALA A 571 -19.76 4.84 35.30
CA ALA A 571 -19.88 5.99 36.19
C ALA A 571 -19.02 5.85 37.47
N SER A 572 -18.81 4.63 37.96
CA SER A 572 -17.95 4.37 39.13
C SER A 572 -16.48 4.72 38.89
N GLY A 573 -15.99 4.68 37.65
CA GLY A 573 -14.61 5.06 37.31
C GLY A 573 -14.33 6.55 37.52
N ILE A 574 -15.36 7.40 37.44
CA ILE A 574 -15.26 8.86 37.65
C ILE A 574 -14.99 9.20 39.12
N CYS A 575 -15.34 8.30 40.05
CA CYS A 575 -15.32 8.55 41.50
C CYS A 575 -14.11 7.94 42.23
N SER A 576 -13.01 7.66 41.52
CA SER A 576 -11.88 6.82 41.99
C SER A 576 -10.92 7.48 43.00
N GLY A 577 -11.28 8.63 43.58
CA GLY A 577 -10.40 9.41 44.45
C GLY A 577 -10.52 9.14 45.95
N ASP A 578 -11.72 8.84 46.46
CA ASP A 578 -12.01 8.73 47.90
C ASP A 578 -13.12 7.69 48.20
N GLU A 579 -12.80 6.66 48.99
CA GLU A 579 -13.67 5.49 49.22
C GLU A 579 -14.96 5.83 50.01
N ASP A 580 -14.90 6.81 50.92
CA ASP A 580 -16.05 7.23 51.73
C ASP A 580 -17.08 7.99 50.88
N ILE A 581 -16.62 8.88 50.01
CA ILE A 581 -17.45 9.64 49.06
C ILE A 581 -18.07 8.70 48.00
N GLN A 582 -17.32 7.68 47.57
CA GLN A 582 -17.78 6.69 46.60
C GLN A 582 -18.98 5.87 47.12
N SER A 583 -18.92 5.36 48.36
CA SER A 583 -20.00 4.56 48.95
C SER A 583 -21.32 5.34 49.05
N HIS A 584 -21.23 6.65 49.32
CA HIS A 584 -22.39 7.54 49.39
C HIS A 584 -22.95 7.85 47.99
N LEU A 585 -22.07 8.14 47.03
CA LEU A 585 -22.44 8.48 45.66
C LEU A 585 -23.03 7.30 44.89
N GLU A 586 -22.62 6.06 45.15
CA GLU A 586 -23.21 4.87 44.51
C GLU A 586 -24.74 4.81 44.69
N ARG A 587 -25.24 5.20 45.88
CA ARG A 587 -26.68 5.25 46.17
C ARG A 587 -27.39 6.37 45.43
N ILE A 588 -26.74 7.51 45.22
CA ILE A 588 -27.28 8.67 44.48
C ILE A 588 -27.23 8.40 42.97
N ILE A 589 -26.12 7.89 42.46
CA ILE A 589 -25.92 7.50 41.05
C ILE A 589 -26.98 6.49 40.62
N GLY A 590 -27.28 5.48 41.45
CA GLY A 590 -28.37 4.53 41.15
C GLY A 590 -29.73 5.21 40.95
N ARG A 591 -30.03 6.28 41.70
CA ARG A 591 -31.27 7.08 41.53
C ARG A 591 -31.19 8.02 40.33
N LEU A 592 -30.02 8.62 40.06
CA LEU A 592 -29.79 9.44 38.86
C LEU A 592 -29.92 8.61 37.58
N CYS A 593 -29.40 7.37 37.56
CA CYS A 593 -29.58 6.43 36.44
C CYS A 593 -31.06 6.19 36.14
N LYS A 594 -31.87 5.93 37.18
CA LYS A 594 -33.32 5.74 37.04
C LYS A 594 -34.02 6.99 36.53
N GLY A 595 -33.66 8.16 37.06
CA GLY A 595 -34.18 9.45 36.59
C GLY A 595 -33.85 9.74 35.12
N TYR A 596 -32.61 9.45 34.72
CA TYR A 596 -32.17 9.58 33.34
C TYR A 596 -32.85 8.57 32.42
N PHE A 597 -33.06 7.32 32.84
CA PHE A 597 -33.78 6.33 32.04
C PHE A 597 -35.24 6.72 31.80
N ASP A 598 -35.91 7.24 32.83
CA ASP A 598 -37.25 7.80 32.73
C ASP A 598 -37.30 9.01 31.78
N LEU A 599 -36.30 9.90 31.84
CA LEU A 599 -36.15 11.03 30.94
C LEU A 599 -35.91 10.57 29.50
N TYR A 600 -35.01 9.61 29.30
CA TYR A 600 -34.65 9.04 28.01
C TYR A 600 -35.86 8.40 27.30
N LYS A 601 -36.69 7.66 28.05
CA LYS A 601 -37.90 7.04 27.52
C LYS A 601 -39.02 8.05 27.20
N ARG A 602 -38.98 9.24 27.80
CA ARG A 602 -39.97 10.30 27.57
C ARG A 602 -39.59 11.21 26.43
N GLN A 603 -38.31 11.56 26.28
CA GLN A 603 -37.84 12.35 25.15
C GLN A 603 -38.16 11.66 23.81
N SER A 604 -38.12 10.32 23.74
CA SER A 604 -38.49 9.59 22.52
C SER A 604 -39.96 9.77 22.10
N LYS A 605 -40.79 10.36 22.97
CA LYS A 605 -42.20 10.69 22.71
C LYS A 605 -42.44 12.17 22.49
N SER A 606 -41.42 13.02 22.66
CA SER A 606 -41.47 14.47 22.46
C SER A 606 -41.90 14.81 21.03
N GLU A 607 -42.78 15.80 20.90
CA GLU A 607 -43.26 16.26 19.60
C GLU A 607 -42.16 17.06 18.88
N THR A 608 -41.37 17.81 19.64
CA THR A 608 -40.19 18.56 19.18
C THR A 608 -39.17 17.64 18.49
N LEU A 609 -38.85 16.48 19.10
CA LEU A 609 -37.91 15.49 18.56
C LEU A 609 -38.45 14.76 17.32
N LYS A 610 -39.75 14.45 17.30
CA LYS A 610 -40.40 13.82 16.14
C LYS A 610 -40.41 14.75 14.94
N ASN A 611 -40.69 16.04 15.16
CA ASN A 611 -40.66 17.05 14.10
C ASN A 611 -39.24 17.27 13.56
N ALA A 612 -38.21 17.13 14.40
CA ALA A 612 -36.81 17.25 14.03
C ALA A 612 -36.17 15.96 13.47
N GLN A 613 -36.91 14.85 13.34
CA GLN A 613 -36.39 13.54 12.88
C GLN A 613 -35.14 13.05 13.63
N LYS A 614 -35.03 13.33 14.93
CA LYS A 614 -33.90 12.87 15.77
C LYS A 614 -34.34 11.81 16.77
N ASP A 615 -33.46 10.85 17.00
CA ASP A 615 -33.70 9.72 17.91
C ASP A 615 -33.52 10.11 19.39
N GLU A 616 -32.65 11.09 19.70
CA GLU A 616 -32.41 11.58 21.06
C GLU A 616 -31.94 13.05 21.06
N PHE A 617 -32.34 13.79 22.09
CA PHE A 617 -31.81 15.14 22.39
C PHE A 617 -30.82 15.10 23.56
N PHE A 618 -31.13 14.28 24.59
CA PHE A 618 -30.30 14.06 25.77
C PHE A 618 -29.63 12.68 25.71
N GLY A 619 -28.33 12.66 25.46
CA GLY A 619 -27.53 11.45 25.30
C GLY A 619 -26.79 11.03 26.59
N LEU A 620 -25.96 9.99 26.47
CA LEU A 620 -25.14 9.51 27.60
C LEU A 620 -24.11 10.53 28.07
N ARG A 621 -23.66 11.43 27.18
CA ARG A 621 -22.72 12.50 27.51
C ARG A 621 -23.27 13.43 28.59
N ASP A 622 -24.54 13.80 28.47
CA ASP A 622 -25.24 14.70 29.40
C ASP A 622 -25.42 14.02 30.75
N PHE A 623 -25.68 12.71 30.73
CA PHE A 623 -25.75 11.88 31.94
C PHE A 623 -24.40 11.81 32.68
N TYR A 624 -23.28 11.56 31.99
CA TYR A 624 -21.98 11.56 32.66
C TYR A 624 -21.57 12.95 33.15
N SER A 625 -21.99 14.01 32.47
CA SER A 625 -21.77 15.40 32.89
C SER A 625 -22.55 15.74 34.15
N LEU A 626 -23.81 15.27 34.28
CA LEU A 626 -24.59 15.31 35.51
C LEU A 626 -23.85 14.61 36.67
N VAL A 627 -23.37 13.38 36.44
CA VAL A 627 -22.65 12.61 37.47
C VAL A 627 -21.37 13.33 37.90
N LYS A 628 -20.61 13.91 36.97
CA LYS A 628 -19.40 14.67 37.26
C LYS A 628 -19.67 15.95 38.05
N MET A 629 -20.76 16.66 37.76
CA MET A 629 -21.16 17.84 38.55
C MET A 629 -21.56 17.47 39.98
N VAL A 630 -22.38 16.43 40.11
CA VAL A 630 -22.81 15.89 41.41
C VAL A 630 -21.60 15.43 42.25
N TYR A 631 -20.61 14.79 41.61
CA TYR A 631 -19.35 14.44 42.24
C TYR A 631 -18.56 15.69 42.68
N GLY A 632 -18.47 16.71 41.82
CA GLY A 632 -17.77 17.97 42.12
C GLY A 632 -18.32 18.68 43.37
N PHE A 633 -19.64 18.76 43.51
CA PHE A 633 -20.26 19.33 44.72
C PHE A 633 -19.98 18.47 45.97
N ALA A 634 -20.04 17.15 45.84
CA ALA A 634 -19.73 16.24 46.95
C ALA A 634 -18.28 16.35 47.44
N VAL A 635 -17.33 16.63 46.54
CA VAL A 635 -15.91 16.84 46.89
C VAL A 635 -15.68 18.21 47.54
N GLN A 636 -16.40 19.26 47.11
CA GLN A 636 -16.24 20.62 47.63
C GLN A 636 -16.80 20.82 49.04
N ALA A 637 -17.73 19.97 49.49
CA ALA A 637 -18.37 20.08 50.80
C ALA A 637 -17.48 19.65 51.99
N GLU A 638 -16.28 19.10 51.75
CA GLU A 638 -15.26 18.58 52.71
C GLU A 638 -15.74 17.57 53.78
N GLN A 639 -17.04 17.35 53.92
CA GLN A 639 -17.71 16.26 54.62
C GLN A 639 -18.92 15.94 53.76
N GLY A 640 -19.16 14.66 53.44
CA GLY A 640 -20.27 14.18 52.60
C GLY A 640 -21.68 14.42 53.18
N ASP A 641 -21.92 15.57 53.80
CA ASP A 641 -23.23 16.08 54.12
C ASP A 641 -24.00 16.38 52.82
N GLN A 642 -25.30 16.11 52.88
CA GLN A 642 -26.19 15.98 51.72
C GLN A 642 -26.01 17.08 50.68
N ILE A 643 -25.80 16.68 49.41
CA ILE A 643 -26.03 17.55 48.25
C ILE A 643 -27.38 18.24 48.45
N SER A 644 -27.36 19.56 48.45
CA SER A 644 -28.57 20.36 48.65
C SER A 644 -29.55 20.15 47.50
N ASP A 645 -30.83 20.36 47.78
CA ASP A 645 -31.86 20.25 46.75
C ASP A 645 -31.64 21.27 45.61
N ILE A 646 -30.99 22.40 45.92
CA ILE A 646 -30.61 23.46 44.98
C ILE A 646 -29.49 22.98 44.04
N GLU A 647 -28.40 22.42 44.57
CA GLU A 647 -27.28 21.90 43.77
C GLU A 647 -27.72 20.74 42.87
N LEU A 648 -28.63 19.89 43.36
CA LEU A 648 -29.21 18.81 42.58
C LEU A 648 -30.12 19.33 41.46
N GLU A 649 -30.99 20.32 41.76
CA GLU A 649 -31.82 20.99 40.76
C GLU A 649 -30.95 21.66 39.68
N GLN A 650 -29.92 22.40 40.09
CA GLN A 650 -28.97 23.08 39.22
C GLN A 650 -28.26 22.08 38.29
N SER A 651 -27.77 20.97 38.85
CA SER A 651 -27.11 19.91 38.10
C SER A 651 -28.03 19.27 37.05
N ILE A 652 -29.30 19.01 37.40
CA ILE A 652 -30.28 18.44 36.48
C ILE A 652 -30.63 19.43 35.38
N ARG A 653 -30.94 20.68 35.71
CA ARG A 653 -31.32 21.71 34.73
C ARG A 653 -30.18 22.02 33.78
N ARG A 654 -28.94 22.06 34.25
CA ARG A 654 -27.78 22.36 33.40
C ARG A 654 -27.50 21.29 32.36
N ASN A 655 -27.83 20.02 32.65
CA ASN A 655 -27.57 18.90 31.74
C ASN A 655 -28.79 18.48 30.92
N PHE A 656 -30.02 18.75 31.39
CA PHE A 656 -31.25 18.23 30.77
C PHE A 656 -32.32 19.28 30.46
N SER A 657 -31.97 20.57 30.39
CA SER A 657 -32.89 21.62 29.90
C SER A 657 -32.75 21.84 28.38
N GLY A 658 -33.73 22.50 27.77
CA GLY A 658 -33.71 22.89 26.35
C GLY A 658 -34.83 22.31 25.49
N LEU A 659 -35.65 21.40 26.03
CA LEU A 659 -36.90 20.96 25.39
C LEU A 659 -38.09 21.59 26.09
N ASP A 660 -38.89 22.38 25.37
CA ASP A 660 -40.04 23.11 25.92
C ASP A 660 -41.17 22.17 26.37
N ASP A 661 -41.29 21.00 25.75
CA ASP A 661 -42.32 20.00 26.04
C ASP A 661 -41.92 18.99 27.13
N LEU A 662 -40.73 19.12 27.71
CA LEU A 662 -40.21 18.19 28.71
C LEU A 662 -39.54 18.90 29.90
N ASP A 663 -40.15 18.78 31.08
CA ASP A 663 -39.53 19.27 32.32
C ASP A 663 -38.66 18.18 32.98
N PRO A 664 -37.32 18.31 32.97
CA PRO A 664 -36.41 17.32 33.54
C PRO A 664 -36.52 17.24 35.07
N VAL A 665 -36.71 18.36 35.78
CA VAL A 665 -36.80 18.38 37.25
C VAL A 665 -38.05 17.64 37.70
N LYS A 666 -39.17 17.81 36.98
CA LYS A 666 -40.39 17.05 37.23
C LYS A 666 -40.21 15.54 37.06
N ILE A 667 -39.38 15.11 36.10
CA ILE A 667 -39.09 13.70 35.87
C ILE A 667 -38.20 13.13 36.98
N PHE A 668 -37.11 13.82 37.31
CA PHE A 668 -36.20 13.41 38.38
C PHE A 668 -36.84 13.50 39.78
N SER A 669 -37.84 14.36 39.99
CA SER A 669 -38.59 14.45 41.27
C SER A 669 -39.31 13.16 41.67
N ARG A 670 -39.49 12.22 40.74
CA ARG A 670 -40.02 10.87 41.02
C ARG A 670 -39.03 10.01 41.78
N GLN A 671 -37.74 10.18 41.50
CA GLN A 671 -36.65 9.46 42.15
C GLN A 671 -36.09 10.25 43.34
N PHE A 672 -36.26 11.58 43.33
CA PHE A 672 -35.85 12.50 44.39
C PHE A 672 -37.05 13.34 44.87
N PRO A 673 -37.85 12.83 45.84
CA PRO A 673 -39.06 13.52 46.30
C PRO A 673 -38.84 14.94 46.83
N ARG A 674 -37.62 15.25 47.29
CA ARG A 674 -37.22 16.58 47.79
C ARG A 674 -37.22 17.66 46.70
N LEU A 675 -37.02 17.28 45.44
CA LEU A 675 -37.12 18.19 44.28
C LEU A 675 -38.55 18.63 43.96
N LYS A 676 -39.58 18.13 44.66
CA LYS A 676 -40.97 18.56 44.44
C LYS A 676 -41.23 19.99 44.90
N ASP A 677 -40.50 20.46 45.90
CA ASP A 677 -40.66 21.83 46.41
C ASP A 677 -39.99 22.86 45.47
N CYS A 678 -38.89 22.46 44.81
CA CYS A 678 -38.24 23.19 43.72
C CYS A 678 -39.15 23.45 42.50
N LEU A 679 -40.18 22.61 42.27
CA LEU A 679 -41.15 22.84 41.18
C LEU A 679 -42.10 24.02 41.45
N LYS A 680 -42.28 24.40 42.72
CA LYS A 680 -43.17 25.51 43.11
C LYS A 680 -42.44 26.85 43.22
N TYR A 681 -41.17 26.82 43.64
CA TYR A 681 -40.31 27.99 43.79
C TYR A 681 -38.93 27.67 43.21
N PRO A 682 -38.72 27.88 41.90
CA PRO A 682 -37.42 27.66 41.27
C PRO A 682 -36.38 28.57 41.94
N SER A 683 -35.21 28.02 42.32
CA SER A 683 -34.13 28.86 42.86
C SER A 683 -33.73 29.93 41.82
N PRO A 684 -33.50 31.20 42.21
CA PRO A 684 -33.00 32.22 41.30
C PRO A 684 -31.70 31.78 40.60
N GLU A 685 -30.84 31.02 41.29
CA GLU A 685 -29.57 30.50 40.79
C GLU A 685 -29.75 29.51 39.62
N CYS A 686 -30.93 28.89 39.52
CA CYS A 686 -31.29 27.95 38.46
C CYS A 686 -31.89 28.62 37.22
N HIS A 687 -32.01 29.96 37.19
CA HIS A 687 -32.44 30.67 35.98
C HIS A 687 -31.38 30.57 34.87
N PRO A 688 -31.78 30.46 33.59
CA PRO A 688 -30.85 30.35 32.47
C PRO A 688 -29.77 31.43 32.43
N VAL A 689 -30.12 32.66 32.82
CA VAL A 689 -29.18 33.80 32.89
C VAL A 689 -28.09 33.56 33.92
N ASN A 690 -28.43 33.07 35.11
CA ASN A 690 -27.45 32.85 36.18
C ASN A 690 -26.55 31.64 35.87
N LEU A 691 -27.07 30.59 35.23
CA LEU A 691 -26.27 29.46 34.73
C LEU A 691 -25.25 29.87 33.65
N ILE A 692 -25.62 30.84 32.80
CA ILE A 692 -24.72 31.43 31.81
C ILE A 692 -23.64 32.27 32.52
N GLN A 693 -24.02 33.05 33.53
CA GLN A 693 -23.10 33.86 34.32
C GLN A 693 -22.03 33.02 35.03
N GLU A 694 -22.41 31.93 35.69
CA GLU A 694 -21.46 30.99 36.32
C GLU A 694 -20.50 30.37 35.30
N SER A 695 -20.96 30.13 34.08
CA SER A 695 -20.12 29.58 33.01
C SER A 695 -19.07 30.59 32.53
N LEU A 696 -19.29 31.89 32.75
CA LEU A 696 -18.34 32.98 32.44
C LEU A 696 -17.38 33.31 33.60
N GLY A 697 -17.70 32.92 34.84
CA GLY A 697 -17.03 33.39 36.07
C GLY A 697 -15.81 32.59 36.57
N ARG A 698 -15.09 31.81 35.74
CA ARG A 698 -14.00 30.94 36.23
C ARG A 698 -12.65 31.64 36.45
N THR A 699 -12.06 31.40 37.62
CA THR A 699 -10.71 31.77 38.04
C THR A 699 -9.62 30.86 37.43
N GLN A 700 -8.40 31.39 37.30
CA GLN A 700 -7.23 30.95 36.53
C GLN A 700 -6.72 29.48 36.65
N ASN A 701 -7.34 28.59 37.44
CA ASN A 701 -6.79 27.26 37.76
C ASN A 701 -7.51 26.03 37.15
N GLU A 702 -8.53 26.20 36.31
CA GLU A 702 -9.12 25.07 35.58
C GLU A 702 -8.96 25.26 34.07
N GLY A 703 -8.00 24.52 33.51
CA GLY A 703 -7.72 24.52 32.07
C GLY A 703 -8.85 23.85 31.29
N GLU A 704 -9.75 24.65 30.74
CA GLU A 704 -10.45 24.43 29.45
C GLU A 704 -11.36 25.64 29.19
N SER A 705 -11.00 26.48 28.21
CA SER A 705 -11.83 27.59 27.74
C SER A 705 -13.11 27.04 27.10
N ARG A 706 -14.28 27.30 27.70
CA ARG A 706 -15.57 26.87 27.15
C ARG A 706 -16.16 27.99 26.28
N TYR A 707 -16.42 27.68 25.01
CA TYR A 707 -17.21 28.53 24.12
C TYR A 707 -18.70 28.28 24.37
N LEU A 708 -19.50 29.33 24.57
CA LEU A 708 -20.95 29.23 24.68
C LEU A 708 -21.58 29.43 23.30
N LEU A 709 -22.22 28.39 22.77
CA LEU A 709 -23.00 28.50 21.54
C LEU A 709 -24.44 28.92 21.90
N VAL A 710 -24.84 30.10 21.45
CA VAL A 710 -26.21 30.61 21.63
C VAL A 710 -26.91 30.63 20.28
N LEU A 711 -27.90 29.75 20.11
CA LEU A 711 -28.81 29.81 18.97
C LEU A 711 -29.81 30.93 19.23
N THR A 712 -29.88 31.90 18.32
CA THR A 712 -30.77 33.05 18.45
C THR A 712 -31.43 33.35 17.12
N GLU A 713 -32.73 33.59 17.13
CA GLU A 713 -33.42 34.23 16.02
C GLU A 713 -33.22 35.75 16.11
N ASN A 714 -32.87 36.39 14.99
CA ASN A 714 -32.77 37.85 14.87
C ASN A 714 -31.91 38.55 15.96
N TYR A 715 -30.87 37.89 16.47
CA TYR A 715 -29.97 38.42 17.51
C TYR A 715 -30.66 38.82 18.82
N ALA A 716 -31.91 38.38 19.06
CA ALA A 716 -32.68 38.77 20.24
C ALA A 716 -32.00 38.31 21.54
N ALA A 717 -31.54 37.06 21.61
CA ALA A 717 -30.84 36.54 22.78
C ALA A 717 -29.50 37.24 23.00
N LEU A 718 -28.76 37.54 21.92
CA LEU A 718 -27.48 38.26 22.01
C LEU A 718 -27.66 39.65 22.64
N ARG A 719 -28.71 40.39 22.27
CA ARG A 719 -29.01 41.71 22.85
C ARG A 719 -29.38 41.64 24.33
N LEU A 720 -30.16 40.62 24.71
CA LEU A 720 -30.55 40.40 26.11
C LEU A 720 -29.34 40.00 26.97
N LEU A 721 -28.47 39.12 26.47
CA LEU A 721 -27.26 38.69 27.16
C LEU A 721 -26.24 39.84 27.29
N HIS A 722 -26.04 40.65 26.24
CA HIS A 722 -25.19 41.85 26.34
C HIS A 722 -25.68 42.81 27.43
N GLY A 723 -27.00 43.02 27.53
CA GLY A 723 -27.61 43.88 28.54
C GLY A 723 -27.36 43.42 29.98
N GLN A 724 -27.27 42.10 30.20
CA GLN A 724 -27.06 41.49 31.51
C GLN A 724 -25.58 41.30 31.88
N PHE A 725 -24.69 41.16 30.89
CA PHE A 725 -23.27 40.81 31.09
C PHE A 725 -22.27 41.91 30.70
N HIS A 726 -22.65 43.19 30.77
CA HIS A 726 -21.81 44.35 30.41
C HIS A 726 -20.40 44.35 31.06
N ASN A 727 -20.20 43.64 32.17
CA ASN A 727 -18.93 43.63 32.91
C ASN A 727 -17.91 42.56 32.45
N HIS A 728 -18.25 41.64 31.53
CA HIS A 728 -17.42 40.45 31.21
C HIS A 728 -16.79 40.47 29.80
N ASP A 729 -16.87 41.60 29.09
CA ASP A 729 -16.32 41.87 27.74
C ASP A 729 -16.11 40.63 26.84
N PRO A 730 -17.21 39.91 26.48
CA PRO A 730 -17.12 38.64 25.79
C PRO A 730 -16.70 38.81 24.32
N VAL A 731 -15.78 37.96 23.84
CA VAL A 731 -15.45 37.87 22.41
C VAL A 731 -16.57 37.15 21.67
N ILE A 732 -17.34 37.90 20.88
CA ILE A 732 -18.43 37.35 20.07
C ILE A 732 -17.90 36.85 18.73
N ILE A 733 -18.06 35.55 18.49
CA ILE A 733 -17.70 34.91 17.22
C ILE A 733 -18.99 34.60 16.47
N PHE A 734 -19.21 35.26 15.33
CA PHE A 734 -20.32 34.94 14.42
C PHE A 734 -19.93 33.77 13.52
N GLY A 735 -20.58 32.62 13.67
CA GLY A 735 -20.26 31.40 12.93
C GLY A 735 -21.31 31.02 11.89
N SER A 736 -20.98 31.13 10.60
CA SER A 736 -21.59 30.33 9.53
C SER A 736 -20.54 29.68 8.62
N SER A 737 -19.30 29.52 9.10
CA SER A 737 -18.14 29.16 8.27
C SER A 737 -17.25 28.07 8.87
N PHE A 738 -17.71 27.33 9.88
CA PHE A 738 -16.99 26.17 10.40
C PHE A 738 -17.52 24.88 9.77
N PRO A 739 -16.67 24.08 9.08
CA PRO A 739 -17.10 22.88 8.34
C PRO A 739 -17.78 21.80 9.18
N LYS A 740 -17.61 21.82 10.52
CA LYS A 740 -18.19 20.85 11.46
C LYS A 740 -19.47 21.34 12.15
N ASP A 741 -19.78 22.64 12.09
CA ASP A 741 -20.92 23.20 12.84
C ASP A 741 -22.26 23.04 12.09
N GLN A 742 -22.23 22.82 10.78
CA GLN A 742 -23.41 22.44 10.00
C GLN A 742 -24.04 21.10 10.44
N GLN A 743 -23.34 20.29 11.25
CA GLN A 743 -23.90 19.07 11.85
C GLN A 743 -24.71 19.34 13.12
N TYR A 744 -24.56 20.50 13.75
CA TYR A 744 -25.27 20.88 14.98
C TYR A 744 -26.40 21.90 14.74
N THR A 745 -26.48 22.51 13.55
CA THR A 745 -27.54 23.48 13.17
C THR A 745 -28.60 22.90 12.22
N GLN A 746 -29.03 21.66 12.45
CA GLN A 746 -30.27 21.11 11.88
C GLN A 746 -31.07 20.38 12.94
#